data_AF-A0A0V0YCR0-F1
#
_entry.id   AF-A0A0V0YCR0-F1
#
_cell.length_a   1.000
_cell.length_b   1.000
_cell.length_c   1.000
_cell.angle_alpha   90.00
_cell.angle_beta   90.00
_cell.angle_gamma   90.00
#
_symmetry.space_group_name_H-M   'P 1'
#
loop_
_entity.id
_entity.type
_entity.pdbx_description
1 polymer ?
#
loop_
_entity_poly.entity_id
_entity_poly.type
_entity_poly.pdbx_seq_one_letter_code
_entity_poly.pdbx_strand_id
1 'polypeptide(L)'
;MHPLRVRELILRMVSAVFLWAFASFYHQVPGLYGDEGILPVRSVLKCKGDIVHCAFLNEAPTAVYIFQRLLFFSPSQALEATALLGIIVSALSCYFLYFRSAIIYFILWYLYFSCVQVGQDFMWFQWDMLLLEVGFLSILLAPFRMVRKTPNQWLPHDNVMLFLFRWLAFRLMFQSGISKLLNQDKTWWSLTALHYHFASQCLPTYLAWYAHQASDSFKQFSVAATFTILIFLPLFGLSPSKHLRTFAFYGLTLQMLLISLTGNYNFFNILSVVICLAMLVECGTHKWKATLKWKYPFFRWCFIFTGYGLLGYVCWLWFSVREVKNGEVQFSLKLEAAKFHSNLSYWLPFVCFYGISMFFFEIYAAFMRCWADFKHVSVKRRLYYTVQCVVMCLVASSAFAVSLVPFSYIDRNMYDMYPTHLKKTHQMLEKYKISSSYGLFSSMTGVDGRPELIVEGSNALNGSWVEYNFLYKVGPVDEAPILNIPHQPRLDWQMWFAALTEKPDESPWFISFVYRLLTNSKPVLDLMDAQLFTKTPKYVRASMYKYNFTAYDSKRRVKDWWTRSRLREYLPPYTADDEGLIGYLKKRNYIVLKPNSEERQTWVHNMLKMLRNYSSKLTGVQFVHAVTVAVYIPIFLLPKAFDNI
;
A
#
# COMPACT_ATOMS: atom_id res chain seq x y z
N MET A 1 21.02 -13.42 -6.68
CA MET A 1 20.18 -14.00 -7.75
C MET A 1 20.59 -13.36 -9.07
N HIS A 2 20.50 -14.10 -10.18
CA HIS A 2 20.79 -13.55 -11.51
C HIS A 2 19.86 -12.34 -11.79
N PRO A 3 20.36 -11.23 -12.34
CA PRO A 3 19.56 -10.00 -12.49
C PRO A 3 18.28 -10.17 -13.29
N LEU A 4 18.33 -10.93 -14.39
CA LEU A 4 17.15 -11.28 -15.17
C LEU A 4 16.08 -11.95 -14.32
N ARG A 5 16.45 -12.90 -13.45
CA ARG A 5 15.49 -13.59 -12.57
C ARG A 5 14.87 -12.64 -11.55
N VAL A 6 15.66 -11.70 -11.00
CA VAL A 6 15.15 -10.68 -10.08
C VAL A 6 14.13 -9.78 -10.76
N ARG A 7 14.43 -9.29 -11.97
CA ARG A 7 13.51 -8.47 -12.75
C ARG A 7 12.20 -9.21 -13.05
N GLU A 8 12.29 -10.43 -13.59
CA GLU A 8 11.09 -11.21 -13.91
C GLU A 8 10.27 -11.55 -12.66
N LEU A 9 10.92 -11.82 -11.53
CA LEU A 9 10.24 -12.06 -10.26
C LEU A 9 9.53 -10.80 -9.76
N ILE A 10 10.19 -9.64 -9.76
CA ILE A 10 9.57 -8.36 -9.37
C ILE A 10 8.35 -8.08 -10.24
N LEU A 11 8.52 -8.10 -11.57
CA LEU A 11 7.44 -7.85 -12.52
C LEU A 11 6.25 -8.79 -12.27
N ARG A 12 6.50 -10.10 -12.21
CA ARG A 12 5.44 -11.09 -11.93
C ARG A 12 4.72 -10.83 -10.60
N MET A 13 5.45 -10.50 -9.55
CA MET A 13 4.85 -10.26 -8.23
C MET A 13 4.12 -8.91 -8.15
N VAL A 14 4.56 -7.89 -8.90
CA VAL A 14 3.82 -6.63 -9.06
C VAL A 14 2.49 -6.90 -9.78
N SER A 15 2.48 -7.74 -10.82
CA SER A 15 1.23 -8.17 -11.47
C SER A 15 0.30 -8.91 -10.49
N ALA A 16 0.85 -9.72 -9.59
CA ALA A 16 0.07 -10.38 -8.54
C ALA A 16 -0.58 -9.38 -7.57
N VAL A 17 0.17 -8.35 -7.17
CA VAL A 17 -0.36 -7.29 -6.31
C VAL A 17 -1.45 -6.48 -7.03
N PHE A 18 -1.26 -6.13 -8.31
CA PHE A 18 -2.33 -5.50 -9.10
C PHE A 18 -3.57 -6.39 -9.18
N LEU A 19 -3.41 -7.70 -9.39
CA LEU A 19 -4.52 -8.65 -9.42
C LEU A 19 -5.33 -8.60 -8.13
N TRP A 20 -4.67 -8.66 -6.96
CA TRP A 20 -5.36 -8.58 -5.67
C TRP A 20 -6.00 -7.22 -5.43
N ALA A 21 -5.31 -6.14 -5.78
CA ALA A 21 -5.82 -4.79 -5.62
C ALA A 21 -7.08 -4.55 -6.47
N PHE A 22 -7.07 -4.95 -7.75
CA PHE A 22 -8.24 -4.86 -8.62
C PHE A 22 -9.36 -5.82 -8.21
N ALA A 23 -9.07 -7.07 -7.84
CA ALA A 23 -10.07 -8.02 -7.37
C ALA A 23 -10.76 -7.53 -6.10
N SER A 24 -9.98 -7.05 -5.14
CA SER A 24 -10.48 -6.46 -3.90
C SER A 24 -11.33 -5.22 -4.17
N PHE A 25 -10.90 -4.36 -5.09
CA PHE A 25 -11.63 -3.15 -5.46
C PHE A 25 -12.94 -3.49 -6.19
N TYR A 26 -12.89 -4.32 -7.23
CA TYR A 26 -14.04 -4.73 -8.04
C TYR A 26 -15.21 -5.22 -7.20
N HIS A 27 -14.95 -6.12 -6.25
CA HIS A 27 -15.97 -6.69 -5.37
C HIS A 27 -16.72 -5.61 -4.57
N GLN A 28 -16.05 -4.52 -4.21
CA GLN A 28 -16.62 -3.45 -3.38
C GLN A 28 -17.24 -2.31 -4.20
N VAL A 29 -17.07 -2.28 -5.54
CA VAL A 29 -17.56 -1.19 -6.39
C VAL A 29 -19.07 -0.95 -6.24
N PRO A 30 -19.94 -1.98 -6.26
CA PRO A 30 -21.39 -1.76 -6.15
C PRO A 30 -21.79 -1.02 -4.87
N GLY A 31 -21.25 -1.42 -3.72
CA GLY A 31 -21.57 -0.83 -2.42
C GLY A 31 -20.88 0.50 -2.16
N LEU A 32 -19.66 0.70 -2.65
CA LEU A 32 -18.92 1.95 -2.41
C LEU A 32 -19.24 3.05 -3.42
N TYR A 33 -19.32 2.71 -4.72
CA TYR A 33 -19.33 3.71 -5.80
C TYR A 33 -20.51 3.56 -6.77
N GLY A 34 -21.37 2.55 -6.58
CA GLY A 34 -22.61 2.41 -7.33
C GLY A 34 -23.56 3.60 -7.13
N ASP A 35 -24.57 3.74 -7.99
CA ASP A 35 -25.59 4.78 -7.84
C ASP A 35 -26.38 4.65 -6.51
N GLU A 36 -26.50 3.43 -5.98
CA GLU A 36 -27.04 3.11 -4.63
C GLU A 36 -25.95 2.95 -3.55
N GLY A 37 -24.68 3.19 -3.89
CA GLY A 37 -23.53 3.06 -3.00
C GLY A 37 -23.30 4.27 -2.09
N ILE A 38 -22.31 4.15 -1.22
CA ILE A 38 -21.97 5.18 -0.22
C ILE A 38 -21.52 6.49 -0.88
N LEU A 39 -20.59 6.43 -1.83
CA LEU A 39 -20.05 7.58 -2.56
C LEU A 39 -20.14 7.35 -4.07
N PRO A 40 -21.31 7.60 -4.70
CA PRO A 40 -21.50 7.33 -6.12
C PRO A 40 -20.44 8.00 -6.99
N VAL A 41 -19.82 7.25 -7.91
CA VAL A 41 -18.72 7.76 -8.73
C VAL A 41 -19.14 8.94 -9.63
N ARG A 42 -20.44 8.99 -9.97
CA ARG A 42 -21.08 10.05 -10.74
C ARG A 42 -20.92 11.44 -10.10
N SER A 43 -20.78 11.51 -8.78
CA SER A 43 -20.59 12.76 -8.04
C SER A 43 -19.28 13.48 -8.39
N VAL A 44 -18.28 12.74 -8.88
CA VAL A 44 -16.93 13.24 -9.16
C VAL A 44 -16.69 13.47 -10.66
N LEU A 45 -17.39 12.74 -11.53
CA LEU A 45 -17.21 12.85 -12.98
C LEU A 45 -17.89 14.11 -13.53
N LYS A 46 -17.10 15.13 -13.87
CA LYS A 46 -17.61 16.42 -14.35
C LYS A 46 -17.26 16.77 -15.80
N CYS A 47 -16.35 16.04 -16.44
CA CYS A 47 -15.88 16.36 -17.79
C CYS A 47 -16.96 16.11 -18.87
N LYS A 48 -17.22 17.14 -19.68
CA LYS A 48 -18.18 17.10 -20.80
C LYS A 48 -17.53 17.22 -22.20
N GLY A 49 -16.19 17.25 -22.30
CA GLY A 49 -15.43 17.43 -23.54
C GLY A 49 -15.51 16.24 -24.53
N ASP A 50 -14.51 16.02 -25.38
CA ASP A 50 -14.38 14.79 -26.17
C ASP A 50 -13.67 13.67 -25.37
N ILE A 51 -13.57 12.45 -25.94
CA ILE A 51 -12.97 11.30 -25.23
C ILE A 51 -11.50 11.53 -24.91
N VAL A 52 -10.73 12.14 -25.82
CA VAL A 52 -9.30 12.35 -25.63
C VAL A 52 -9.09 13.39 -24.53
N HIS A 53 -9.85 14.48 -24.56
CA HIS A 53 -9.77 15.49 -23.53
C HIS A 53 -10.14 14.93 -22.15
N CYS A 54 -11.29 14.25 -22.02
CA CYS A 54 -11.71 13.75 -20.71
C CYS A 54 -10.84 12.61 -20.18
N ALA A 55 -10.39 11.69 -21.04
CA ALA A 55 -9.61 10.55 -20.61
C ALA A 55 -8.15 10.92 -20.30
N PHE A 56 -7.51 11.81 -21.07
CA PHE A 56 -6.06 12.02 -21.00
C PHE A 56 -5.60 13.45 -20.67
N LEU A 57 -6.36 14.48 -21.06
CA LEU A 57 -5.91 15.88 -20.94
C LEU A 57 -6.58 16.65 -19.78
N ASN A 58 -7.68 16.12 -19.25
CA ASN A 58 -8.39 16.69 -18.11
C ASN A 58 -7.47 16.76 -16.87
N GLU A 59 -7.79 17.64 -15.93
CA GLU A 59 -7.05 17.75 -14.66
C GLU A 59 -7.06 16.43 -13.86
N ALA A 60 -8.12 15.64 -14.06
CA ALA A 60 -8.33 14.30 -13.52
C ALA A 60 -8.52 13.28 -14.66
N PRO A 61 -7.43 12.83 -15.32
CA PRO A 61 -7.52 11.88 -16.42
C PRO A 61 -7.93 10.49 -15.89
N THR A 62 -8.86 9.81 -16.58
CA THR A 62 -9.37 8.51 -16.15
C THR A 62 -9.91 7.67 -17.31
N ALA A 63 -9.60 6.38 -17.28
CA ALA A 63 -10.12 5.36 -18.20
C ALA A 63 -11.64 5.18 -18.08
N VAL A 64 -12.26 5.61 -16.98
CA VAL A 64 -13.71 5.53 -16.80
C VAL A 64 -14.46 6.24 -17.93
N TYR A 65 -13.96 7.41 -18.36
CA TYR A 65 -14.53 8.13 -19.52
C TYR A 65 -14.44 7.35 -20.83
N ILE A 66 -13.40 6.52 -21.00
CA ILE A 66 -13.22 5.68 -22.19
C ILE A 66 -14.34 4.65 -22.24
N PHE A 67 -14.55 3.91 -21.14
CA PHE A 67 -15.59 2.89 -21.08
C PHE A 67 -17.00 3.49 -21.16
N GLN A 68 -17.25 4.65 -20.54
CA GLN A 68 -18.53 5.35 -20.66
C GLN A 68 -18.87 5.69 -22.12
N ARG A 69 -17.90 6.21 -22.88
CA ARG A 69 -18.14 6.69 -24.24
C ARG A 69 -18.11 5.60 -25.29
N LEU A 70 -17.20 4.63 -25.16
CA LEU A 70 -17.06 3.55 -26.14
C LEU A 70 -18.11 2.45 -25.97
N LEU A 71 -18.48 2.15 -24.71
CA LEU A 71 -19.40 1.04 -24.39
C LEU A 71 -20.76 1.50 -23.86
N PHE A 72 -21.01 2.81 -23.80
CA PHE A 72 -22.25 3.41 -23.29
C PHE A 72 -22.60 2.96 -21.86
N PHE A 73 -21.57 2.73 -21.04
CA PHE A 73 -21.73 2.32 -19.65
C PHE A 73 -22.10 3.47 -18.73
N SER A 74 -22.89 3.17 -17.69
CA SER A 74 -23.04 4.09 -16.58
C SER A 74 -21.71 4.29 -15.84
N PRO A 75 -21.52 5.42 -15.13
CA PRO A 75 -20.29 5.69 -14.38
C PRO A 75 -19.79 4.51 -13.53
N SER A 76 -20.69 3.85 -12.79
CA SER A 76 -20.34 2.70 -11.94
C SER A 76 -19.94 1.47 -12.76
N GLN A 77 -20.63 1.19 -13.87
CA GLN A 77 -20.29 0.07 -14.75
C GLN A 77 -18.97 0.27 -15.47
N ALA A 78 -18.67 1.50 -15.86
CA ALA A 78 -17.37 1.85 -16.44
C ALA A 78 -16.24 1.65 -15.43
N LEU A 79 -16.46 1.95 -14.15
CA LEU A 79 -15.51 1.65 -13.08
C LEU A 79 -15.33 0.14 -12.86
N GLU A 80 -16.43 -0.63 -12.86
CA GLU A 80 -16.37 -2.11 -12.80
C GLU A 80 -15.61 -2.71 -13.98
N ALA A 81 -15.87 -2.25 -15.19
CA ALA A 81 -15.17 -2.69 -16.40
C ALA A 81 -13.68 -2.34 -16.34
N THR A 82 -13.33 -1.17 -15.80
CA THR A 82 -11.93 -0.78 -15.56
C THR A 82 -11.24 -1.76 -14.63
N ALA A 83 -11.88 -2.12 -13.51
CA ALA A 83 -11.32 -3.06 -12.54
C ALA A 83 -11.22 -4.49 -13.09
N LEU A 84 -12.24 -4.96 -13.81
CA LEU A 84 -12.23 -6.28 -14.49
C LEU A 84 -11.15 -6.38 -15.56
N LEU A 85 -10.96 -5.33 -16.38
CA LEU A 85 -9.86 -5.31 -17.33
C LEU A 85 -8.51 -5.36 -16.59
N GLY A 86 -8.39 -4.66 -15.46
CA GLY A 86 -7.23 -4.75 -14.58
C GLY A 86 -6.95 -6.17 -14.07
N ILE A 87 -7.99 -6.90 -13.62
CA ILE A 87 -7.90 -8.32 -13.22
C ILE A 87 -7.40 -9.18 -14.39
N ILE A 88 -7.98 -9.02 -15.58
CA ILE A 88 -7.61 -9.84 -16.76
C ILE A 88 -6.16 -9.57 -17.17
N VAL A 89 -5.77 -8.29 -17.32
CA VAL A 89 -4.42 -7.92 -17.75
C VAL A 89 -3.37 -8.35 -16.73
N SER A 90 -3.65 -8.22 -15.43
CA SER A 90 -2.75 -8.64 -14.37
C SER A 90 -2.60 -10.17 -14.34
N ALA A 91 -3.70 -10.92 -14.47
CA ALA A 91 -3.67 -12.37 -14.60
C ALA A 91 -2.81 -12.81 -15.80
N LEU A 92 -3.06 -12.26 -16.99
CA LEU A 92 -2.26 -12.56 -18.19
C LEU A 92 -0.77 -12.26 -17.99
N SER A 93 -0.44 -11.16 -17.31
CA SER A 93 0.95 -10.78 -16.99
C SER A 93 1.61 -11.71 -15.94
N CYS A 94 0.84 -12.24 -15.00
CA CYS A 94 1.32 -13.27 -14.06
C CYS A 94 1.72 -14.55 -14.81
N TYR A 95 0.90 -14.95 -15.78
CA TYR A 95 1.07 -16.18 -16.56
C TYR A 95 2.14 -16.07 -17.65
N PHE A 96 1.91 -15.18 -18.61
CA PHE A 96 2.65 -15.16 -19.85
C PHE A 96 3.82 -14.20 -19.74
N LEU A 97 5.01 -14.70 -20.07
CA LEU A 97 6.20 -13.86 -20.13
C LEU A 97 5.92 -12.67 -21.08
N TYR A 98 5.34 -12.91 -22.26
CA TYR A 98 5.02 -11.88 -23.28
C TYR A 98 4.30 -10.65 -22.72
N PHE A 99 3.36 -10.84 -21.78
CA PHE A 99 2.58 -9.78 -21.14
C PHE A 99 3.34 -9.03 -20.03
N ARG A 100 4.61 -9.33 -19.78
CA ARG A 100 5.49 -8.55 -18.90
C ARG A 100 6.30 -7.54 -19.71
N SER A 101 5.60 -6.59 -20.35
CA SER A 101 6.22 -5.52 -21.14
C SER A 101 5.84 -4.13 -20.60
N ALA A 102 6.65 -3.11 -20.90
CA ALA A 102 6.44 -1.73 -20.43
C ALA A 102 5.02 -1.21 -20.68
N ILE A 103 4.42 -1.56 -21.82
CA ILE A 103 3.06 -1.14 -22.18
C ILE A 103 2.01 -1.79 -21.29
N ILE A 104 2.17 -3.08 -20.98
CA ILE A 104 1.23 -3.78 -20.11
C ILE A 104 1.27 -3.18 -18.70
N TYR A 105 2.46 -2.86 -18.18
CA TYR A 105 2.57 -2.14 -16.90
C TYR A 105 2.02 -0.72 -16.98
N PHE A 106 2.13 -0.03 -18.12
CA PHE A 106 1.49 1.27 -18.30
C PHE A 106 -0.03 1.15 -18.29
N ILE A 107 -0.59 0.13 -18.96
CA ILE A 107 -2.03 -0.15 -18.94
C ILE A 107 -2.49 -0.47 -17.51
N LEU A 108 -1.80 -1.36 -16.80
CA LEU A 108 -2.11 -1.70 -15.40
C LEU A 108 -2.07 -0.46 -14.49
N TRP A 109 -1.00 0.33 -14.60
CA TRP A 109 -0.83 1.57 -13.86
C TRP A 109 -1.95 2.55 -14.18
N TYR A 110 -2.28 2.78 -15.45
CA TYR A 110 -3.31 3.73 -15.87
C TYR A 110 -4.72 3.29 -15.44
N LEU A 111 -5.05 2.01 -15.52
CA LEU A 111 -6.32 1.47 -15.04
C LEU A 111 -6.46 1.62 -13.51
N TYR A 112 -5.38 1.38 -12.76
CA TYR A 112 -5.40 1.54 -11.30
C TYR A 112 -5.45 3.02 -10.90
N PHE A 113 -4.68 3.85 -11.60
CA PHE A 113 -4.70 5.31 -11.45
C PHE A 113 -6.11 5.86 -11.69
N SER A 114 -6.80 5.34 -12.71
CA SER A 114 -8.19 5.69 -13.00
C SER A 114 -9.14 5.35 -11.85
N CYS A 115 -8.93 4.22 -11.17
CA CYS A 115 -9.70 3.84 -9.99
C CYS A 115 -9.41 4.77 -8.80
N VAL A 116 -8.12 5.08 -8.55
CA VAL A 116 -7.69 6.01 -7.48
C VAL A 116 -8.26 7.41 -7.71
N GLN A 117 -8.24 7.89 -8.96
CA GLN A 117 -8.69 9.23 -9.31
C GLN A 117 -10.18 9.47 -9.01
N VAL A 118 -11.01 8.43 -9.14
CA VAL A 118 -12.47 8.53 -8.96
C VAL A 118 -12.96 7.94 -7.64
N GLY A 119 -12.11 7.22 -6.91
CA GLY A 119 -12.49 6.44 -5.74
C GLY A 119 -12.48 7.19 -4.40
N GLN A 120 -12.38 8.53 -4.41
CA GLN A 120 -12.66 9.40 -3.26
C GLN A 120 -11.95 8.93 -1.97
N ASP A 121 -12.60 9.06 -0.80
CA ASP A 121 -12.05 8.70 0.51
C ASP A 121 -11.63 7.23 0.59
N PHE A 122 -12.36 6.35 -0.09
CA PHE A 122 -12.10 4.91 -0.11
C PHE A 122 -10.88 4.51 -0.96
N MET A 123 -10.21 5.40 -1.69
CA MET A 123 -8.93 5.15 -2.39
C MET A 123 -7.75 5.99 -1.86
N TRP A 124 -7.95 6.78 -0.82
CA TRP A 124 -6.92 7.69 -0.30
C TRP A 124 -6.01 7.03 0.74
N PHE A 125 -5.49 5.83 0.44
CA PHE A 125 -4.60 5.10 1.33
C PHE A 125 -3.15 5.07 0.83
N GLN A 126 -2.18 4.99 1.75
CA GLN A 126 -0.75 5.03 1.39
C GLN A 126 -0.30 3.84 0.54
N TRP A 127 -0.94 2.67 0.67
CA TRP A 127 -0.62 1.51 -0.16
C TRP A 127 -1.15 1.61 -1.60
N ASP A 128 -2.24 2.35 -1.83
CA ASP A 128 -2.74 2.66 -3.18
C ASP A 128 -1.73 3.58 -3.89
N MET A 129 -1.21 4.60 -3.18
CA MET A 129 -0.16 5.49 -3.67
C MET A 129 1.16 4.73 -3.91
N LEU A 130 1.55 3.82 -3.00
CA LEU A 130 2.73 2.97 -3.18
C LEU A 130 2.59 2.06 -4.40
N LEU A 131 1.43 1.47 -4.65
CA LEU A 131 1.20 0.63 -5.82
C LEU A 131 1.29 1.42 -7.13
N LEU A 132 0.82 2.66 -7.16
CA LEU A 132 1.00 3.54 -8.33
C LEU A 132 2.48 3.87 -8.57
N GLU A 133 3.23 4.18 -7.53
CA GLU A 133 4.66 4.45 -7.64
C GLU A 133 5.45 3.21 -8.10
N VAL A 134 5.16 2.03 -7.53
CA VAL A 134 5.75 0.75 -7.96
C VAL A 134 5.33 0.39 -9.39
N GLY A 135 4.07 0.64 -9.75
CA GLY A 135 3.55 0.44 -11.10
C GLY A 135 4.30 1.28 -12.12
N PHE A 136 4.51 2.57 -11.80
CA PHE A 136 5.30 3.46 -12.64
C PHE A 136 6.75 2.99 -12.80
N LEU A 137 7.42 2.61 -11.70
CA LEU A 137 8.77 2.06 -11.78
C LEU A 137 8.83 0.74 -12.57
N SER A 138 7.76 -0.05 -12.54
CA SER A 138 7.65 -1.30 -13.31
C SER A 138 7.54 -1.05 -14.82
N ILE A 139 6.98 0.09 -15.26
CA ILE A 139 7.02 0.52 -16.66
C ILE A 139 8.47 0.69 -17.13
N LEU A 140 9.30 1.33 -16.30
CA LEU A 140 10.71 1.59 -16.61
C LEU A 140 11.57 0.31 -16.56
N LEU A 141 11.22 -0.61 -15.66
CA LEU A 141 11.93 -1.87 -15.48
C LEU A 141 11.56 -2.92 -16.55
N ALA A 142 10.33 -2.89 -17.06
CA ALA A 142 9.86 -3.89 -18.00
C ALA A 142 10.42 -3.67 -19.43
N PRO A 143 10.70 -4.74 -20.18
CA PRO A 143 11.19 -4.64 -21.54
C PRO A 143 10.16 -4.05 -22.50
N PHE A 144 10.61 -3.23 -23.47
CA PHE A 144 9.80 -2.73 -24.58
C PHE A 144 9.67 -3.81 -25.67
N ARG A 145 8.56 -4.56 -25.67
CA ARG A 145 8.35 -5.71 -26.58
C ARG A 145 7.48 -5.41 -27.80
N MET A 146 7.24 -4.14 -28.12
CA MET A 146 6.28 -3.72 -29.14
C MET A 146 6.74 -3.94 -30.59
N VAL A 147 8.05 -3.96 -30.84
CA VAL A 147 8.61 -4.04 -32.19
C VAL A 147 9.70 -5.11 -32.24
N ARG A 148 9.37 -6.23 -32.90
CA ARG A 148 10.26 -7.36 -33.23
C ARG A 148 10.70 -8.23 -32.04
N LYS A 149 11.09 -9.48 -32.35
CA LYS A 149 11.73 -10.48 -31.46
C LYS A 149 12.96 -9.89 -30.76
N THR A 150 12.77 -9.02 -29.78
CA THR A 150 13.84 -8.61 -28.87
C THR A 150 14.04 -9.78 -27.91
N PRO A 151 15.25 -10.39 -27.88
CA PRO A 151 15.52 -11.46 -26.92
C PRO A 151 15.28 -10.90 -25.51
N ASN A 152 14.82 -11.74 -24.58
CA ASN A 152 14.64 -11.39 -23.17
C ASN A 152 16.00 -11.22 -22.48
N GLN A 153 16.80 -10.27 -23.00
CA GLN A 153 18.17 -10.03 -22.63
C GLN A 153 18.20 -9.03 -21.49
N TRP A 154 19.14 -9.24 -20.59
CA TRP A 154 19.49 -8.28 -19.55
C TRP A 154 20.28 -7.12 -20.16
N LEU A 155 19.82 -5.88 -19.94
CA LEU A 155 20.50 -4.69 -20.43
C LEU A 155 21.23 -3.96 -19.28
N PRO A 156 22.36 -3.27 -19.54
CA PRO A 156 23.13 -2.59 -18.50
C PRO A 156 22.32 -1.59 -17.66
N HIS A 157 21.40 -0.85 -18.29
CA HIS A 157 20.54 0.14 -17.64
C HIS A 157 19.48 -0.46 -16.72
N ASP A 158 19.17 -1.76 -16.82
CA ASP A 158 18.21 -2.44 -15.93
C ASP A 158 18.68 -2.37 -14.46
N ASN A 159 20.00 -2.32 -14.21
CA ASN A 159 20.53 -2.14 -12.85
C ASN A 159 20.19 -0.76 -12.26
N VAL A 160 20.11 0.27 -13.11
CA VAL A 160 19.72 1.63 -12.72
C VAL A 160 18.22 1.64 -12.38
N MET A 161 17.39 0.94 -13.16
CA MET A 161 15.97 0.77 -12.84
C MET A 161 15.76 0.01 -11.52
N LEU A 162 16.51 -1.07 -11.28
CA LEU A 162 16.50 -1.77 -9.99
C LEU A 162 17.03 -0.91 -8.84
N PHE A 163 17.92 0.06 -9.11
CA PHE A 163 18.29 1.03 -8.08
C PHE A 163 17.11 1.90 -7.67
N LEU A 164 16.24 2.31 -8.60
CA LEU A 164 15.04 3.07 -8.23
C LEU A 164 14.12 2.29 -7.29
N PHE A 165 13.99 0.97 -7.47
CA PHE A 165 13.29 0.10 -6.52
C PHE A 165 14.00 0.05 -5.15
N ARG A 166 15.34 -0.05 -5.13
CA ARG A 166 16.12 0.01 -3.88
C ARG A 166 15.95 1.36 -3.17
N TRP A 167 15.92 2.45 -3.92
CA TRP A 167 15.67 3.80 -3.41
C TRP A 167 14.25 3.95 -2.86
N LEU A 168 13.24 3.39 -3.53
CA LEU A 168 11.87 3.34 -3.02
C LEU A 168 11.78 2.51 -1.74
N ALA A 169 12.42 1.33 -1.68
CA ALA A 169 12.48 0.52 -0.46
C ALA A 169 13.11 1.31 0.69
N PHE A 170 14.21 2.02 0.41
CA PHE A 170 14.87 2.90 1.36
C PHE A 170 13.91 3.98 1.87
N ARG A 171 13.29 4.77 0.99
CA ARG A 171 12.37 5.84 1.38
C ARG A 171 11.20 5.32 2.22
N LEU A 172 10.56 4.25 1.74
CA LEU A 172 9.42 3.63 2.43
C LEU A 172 9.77 3.25 3.87
N MET A 173 10.87 2.51 4.06
CA MET A 173 11.25 1.99 5.37
C MET A 173 11.81 3.09 6.28
N PHE A 174 12.72 3.90 5.75
CA PHE A 174 13.39 4.95 6.50
C PHE A 174 12.41 6.03 6.97
N GLN A 175 11.53 6.52 6.09
CA GLN A 175 10.52 7.52 6.48
C GLN A 175 9.52 6.93 7.48
N SER A 176 9.11 5.67 7.31
CA SER A 176 8.23 4.98 8.27
C SER A 176 8.88 4.78 9.64
N GLY A 177 10.21 4.64 9.72
CA GLY A 177 10.96 4.55 10.97
C GLY A 177 11.16 5.91 11.65
N ILE A 178 11.65 6.90 10.89
CA ILE A 178 11.98 8.23 11.42
C ILE A 178 10.74 9.03 11.83
N SER A 179 9.63 8.92 11.08
CA SER A 179 8.39 9.62 11.41
C SER A 179 7.83 9.30 12.81
N LYS A 180 8.09 8.09 13.33
CA LYS A 180 7.70 7.67 14.68
C LYS A 180 8.45 8.43 15.79
N LEU A 181 9.68 8.85 15.51
CA LEU A 181 10.48 9.66 16.45
C LEU A 181 10.19 11.16 16.29
N LEU A 182 9.95 11.60 15.05
CA LEU A 182 9.67 13.00 14.72
C LEU A 182 8.39 13.53 15.38
N ASN A 183 7.35 12.71 15.49
CA ASN A 183 6.08 13.13 16.10
C ASN A 183 6.14 13.31 17.63
N GLN A 184 7.30 13.01 18.26
CA GLN A 184 7.50 13.15 19.72
C GLN A 184 6.47 12.41 20.59
N ASP A 185 5.88 11.33 20.04
CA ASP A 185 4.96 10.50 20.79
C ASP A 185 5.70 9.73 21.89
N LYS A 186 5.25 9.94 23.13
CA LYS A 186 5.82 9.34 24.34
C LYS A 186 5.90 7.81 24.25
N THR A 187 4.95 7.14 23.58
CA THR A 187 4.92 5.68 23.49
C THR A 187 6.07 5.12 22.64
N TRP A 188 6.40 5.79 21.53
CA TRP A 188 7.56 5.44 20.70
C TRP A 188 8.88 5.74 21.42
N TRP A 189 8.98 6.89 22.09
CA TRP A 189 10.18 7.31 22.83
C TRP A 189 10.45 6.46 24.09
N SER A 190 9.42 5.90 24.71
CA SER A 190 9.54 4.99 25.85
C SER A 190 9.64 3.51 25.46
N LEU A 191 9.67 3.19 24.16
CA LEU A 191 9.62 1.82 23.62
C LEU A 191 8.37 1.03 24.06
N THR A 192 7.29 1.71 24.46
CA THR A 192 6.04 1.07 24.89
C THR A 192 4.99 1.00 23.79
N ALA A 193 5.25 1.54 22.60
CA ALA A 193 4.34 1.55 21.46
C ALA A 193 3.59 0.22 21.19
N LEU A 194 4.29 -0.92 21.23
CA LEU A 194 3.68 -2.24 20.98
C LEU A 194 2.75 -2.74 22.11
N HIS A 195 2.72 -2.08 23.27
CA HIS A 195 1.72 -2.38 24.30
C HIS A 195 0.32 -1.98 23.82
N TYR A 196 0.22 -0.98 22.95
CA TYR A 196 -1.06 -0.49 22.43
C TYR A 196 -1.32 -0.94 20.99
N HIS A 197 -0.27 -0.93 20.16
CA HIS A 197 -0.38 -1.12 18.71
C HIS A 197 -1.13 -2.39 18.30
N PHE A 198 -0.88 -3.52 18.98
CA PHE A 198 -1.53 -4.78 18.63
C PHE A 198 -3.06 -4.71 18.70
N ALA A 199 -3.60 -3.95 19.66
CA ALA A 199 -5.05 -3.75 19.80
C ALA A 199 -5.56 -2.58 18.96
N SER A 200 -4.79 -1.50 18.86
CA SER A 200 -5.24 -0.23 18.27
C SER A 200 -5.06 -0.10 16.75
N GLN A 201 -4.23 -0.95 16.13
CA GLN A 201 -4.04 -1.01 14.67
C GLN A 201 -5.36 -1.27 13.94
N CYS A 202 -5.51 -0.79 12.70
CA CYS A 202 -6.82 -0.80 12.02
C CYS A 202 -7.55 -2.16 12.02
N LEU A 203 -6.92 -3.23 11.53
CA LEU A 203 -7.53 -4.56 11.49
C LEU A 203 -6.58 -5.60 12.09
N PRO A 204 -6.62 -5.83 13.42
CA PRO A 204 -5.77 -6.84 14.05
C PRO A 204 -6.16 -8.24 13.58
N THR A 205 -5.20 -9.17 13.64
CA THR A 205 -5.48 -10.61 13.49
C THR A 205 -5.64 -11.27 14.86
N TYR A 206 -6.12 -12.50 14.91
CA TYR A 206 -6.16 -13.27 16.16
C TYR A 206 -4.77 -13.42 16.81
N LEU A 207 -3.69 -13.43 16.03
CA LEU A 207 -2.32 -13.47 16.56
C LEU A 207 -1.91 -12.16 17.25
N ALA A 208 -2.55 -11.04 16.91
CA ALA A 208 -2.32 -9.77 17.60
C ALA A 208 -2.67 -9.85 19.08
N TRP A 209 -3.75 -10.57 19.41
CA TRP A 209 -4.14 -10.79 20.80
C TRP A 209 -3.04 -11.52 21.55
N TYR A 210 -2.51 -12.63 21.01
CA TYR A 210 -1.40 -13.36 21.63
C TYR A 210 -0.12 -12.52 21.74
N ALA A 211 0.21 -11.74 20.70
CA ALA A 211 1.36 -10.85 20.72
C ALA A 211 1.22 -9.74 21.77
N HIS A 212 -0.01 -9.28 22.04
CA HIS A 212 -0.31 -8.31 23.08
C HIS A 212 -0.05 -8.85 24.49
N GLN A 213 -0.22 -10.16 24.71
CA GLN A 213 0.04 -10.83 25.99
C GLN A 213 1.54 -11.10 26.26
N ALA A 214 2.43 -10.82 25.31
CA ALA A 214 3.86 -11.03 25.51
C ALA A 214 4.40 -10.22 26.71
N SER A 215 5.59 -10.57 27.21
CA SER A 215 6.21 -9.78 28.28
C SER A 215 6.56 -8.36 27.80
N ASP A 216 6.65 -7.43 28.74
CA ASP A 216 6.95 -6.04 28.42
C ASP A 216 8.38 -5.88 27.87
N SER A 217 9.33 -6.67 28.40
CA SER A 217 10.69 -6.79 27.85
C SER A 217 10.68 -7.17 26.36
N PHE A 218 9.85 -8.14 25.97
CA PHE A 218 9.77 -8.59 24.57
C PHE A 218 9.17 -7.51 23.65
N LYS A 219 8.12 -6.82 24.11
CA LYS A 219 7.50 -5.70 23.37
C LYS A 219 8.49 -4.54 23.21
N GLN A 220 9.19 -4.15 24.27
CA GLN A 220 10.20 -3.08 24.21
C GLN A 220 11.35 -3.44 23.27
N PHE A 221 11.86 -4.67 23.35
CA PHE A 221 12.87 -5.18 22.42
C PHE A 221 12.36 -5.13 20.97
N SER A 222 11.12 -5.52 20.73
CA SER A 222 10.51 -5.50 19.39
C SER A 222 10.36 -4.08 18.84
N VAL A 223 10.10 -3.07 19.67
CA VAL A 223 10.15 -1.66 19.24
C VAL A 223 11.58 -1.25 18.86
N ALA A 224 12.58 -1.58 19.68
CA ALA A 224 13.98 -1.30 19.37
C ALA A 224 14.47 -2.00 18.07
N ALA A 225 14.07 -3.26 17.89
CA ALA A 225 14.31 -4.02 16.67
C ALA A 225 13.63 -3.36 15.46
N THR A 226 12.38 -2.90 15.62
CA THR A 226 11.64 -2.18 14.57
C THR A 226 12.38 -0.91 14.14
N PHE A 227 12.88 -0.10 15.08
CA PHE A 227 13.69 1.07 14.74
C PHE A 227 14.98 0.69 14.01
N THR A 228 15.67 -0.34 14.50
CA THR A 228 16.89 -0.83 13.88
C THR A 228 16.63 -1.24 12.42
N ILE A 229 15.59 -2.05 12.19
CA ILE A 229 15.21 -2.59 10.88
C ILE A 229 14.68 -1.50 9.95
N LEU A 230 13.91 -0.53 10.42
CA LEU A 230 13.35 0.50 9.57
C LEU A 230 14.32 1.65 9.27
N ILE A 231 15.25 1.98 10.17
CA ILE A 231 16.12 3.15 10.01
C ILE A 231 17.49 2.76 9.42
N PHE A 232 18.12 1.70 9.91
CA PHE A 232 19.52 1.39 9.56
C PHE A 232 19.64 0.35 8.44
N LEU A 233 18.84 -0.72 8.48
CA LEU A 233 18.92 -1.77 7.46
C LEU A 233 18.62 -1.28 6.02
N PRO A 234 17.75 -0.29 5.77
CA PRO A 234 17.54 0.18 4.41
C PRO A 234 18.77 0.88 3.81
N LEU A 235 19.66 1.46 4.63
CA LEU A 235 20.95 2.00 4.17
C LEU A 235 21.82 0.89 3.57
N PHE A 236 21.83 -0.29 4.19
CA PHE A 236 22.52 -1.46 3.64
C PHE A 236 21.89 -1.91 2.31
N GLY A 237 20.59 -1.69 2.11
CA GLY A 237 19.87 -1.94 0.86
C GLY A 237 20.39 -1.12 -0.33
N LEU A 238 20.94 0.07 -0.09
CA LEU A 238 21.55 0.93 -1.12
C LEU A 238 23.02 0.58 -1.42
N SER A 239 23.66 -0.20 -0.53
CA SER A 239 25.07 -0.56 -0.63
C SER A 239 25.42 -1.32 -1.92
N PRO A 240 26.62 -1.13 -2.51
CA PRO A 240 27.09 -1.95 -3.61
C PRO A 240 27.36 -3.40 -3.18
N SER A 241 27.51 -3.67 -1.88
CA SER A 241 27.75 -5.02 -1.36
C SER A 241 26.50 -5.89 -1.39
N LYS A 242 26.54 -7.00 -2.13
CA LYS A 242 25.47 -8.01 -2.13
C LYS A 242 25.20 -8.56 -0.73
N HIS A 243 26.22 -8.74 0.11
CA HIS A 243 26.04 -9.33 1.44
C HIS A 243 25.20 -8.41 2.34
N LEU A 244 25.57 -7.13 2.42
CA LEU A 244 24.82 -6.14 3.20
C LEU A 244 23.39 -5.99 2.69
N ARG A 245 23.20 -5.93 1.36
CA ARG A 245 21.86 -5.88 0.75
C ARG A 245 21.02 -7.12 1.05
N THR A 246 21.63 -8.30 1.05
CA THR A 246 20.93 -9.57 1.34
C THR A 246 20.54 -9.63 2.82
N PHE A 247 21.40 -9.17 3.72
CA PHE A 247 21.08 -9.04 5.14
C PHE A 247 19.90 -8.07 5.37
N ALA A 248 19.95 -6.89 4.72
CA ALA A 248 18.84 -5.94 4.75
C ALA A 248 17.54 -6.55 4.21
N PHE A 249 17.59 -7.26 3.08
CA PHE A 249 16.42 -7.94 2.50
C PHE A 249 15.74 -8.87 3.51
N TYR A 250 16.51 -9.74 4.19
CA TYR A 250 15.93 -10.68 5.14
C TYR A 250 15.36 -9.98 6.38
N GLY A 251 16.06 -8.98 6.93
CA GLY A 251 15.55 -8.21 8.06
C GLY A 251 14.24 -7.47 7.74
N LEU A 252 14.21 -6.78 6.59
CA LEU A 252 13.02 -6.07 6.13
C LEU A 252 11.85 -7.02 5.80
N THR A 253 12.15 -8.16 5.18
CA THR A 253 11.13 -9.18 4.87
C THR A 253 10.56 -9.78 6.15
N LEU A 254 11.41 -10.12 7.13
CA LEU A 254 10.97 -10.62 8.42
C LEU A 254 10.03 -9.62 9.11
N GLN A 255 10.37 -8.33 9.12
CA GLN A 255 9.50 -7.30 9.68
C GLN A 255 8.13 -7.26 8.98
N MET A 256 8.10 -7.29 7.64
CA MET A 256 6.83 -7.28 6.90
C MET A 256 5.99 -8.53 7.17
N LEU A 257 6.61 -9.70 7.34
CA LEU A 257 5.91 -10.94 7.68
C LEU A 257 5.31 -10.87 9.10
N LEU A 258 6.06 -10.40 10.09
CA LEU A 258 5.57 -10.26 11.47
C LEU A 258 4.40 -9.26 11.56
N ILE A 259 4.50 -8.15 10.82
CA ILE A 259 3.40 -7.17 10.70
C ILE A 259 2.18 -7.85 10.05
N SER A 260 2.37 -8.57 8.95
CA SER A 260 1.28 -9.28 8.24
C SER A 260 0.62 -10.37 9.08
N LEU A 261 1.36 -11.00 10.01
CA LEU A 261 0.81 -12.01 10.91
C LEU A 261 -0.04 -11.40 12.02
N THR A 262 0.28 -10.18 12.46
CA THR A 262 -0.38 -9.51 13.58
C THR A 262 -1.41 -8.46 13.13
N GLY A 263 -1.40 -8.05 11.87
CA GLY A 263 -2.29 -7.03 11.33
C GLY A 263 -2.60 -7.23 9.86
N ASN A 264 -3.81 -6.90 9.47
CA ASN A 264 -4.27 -7.02 8.11
C ASN A 264 -4.03 -5.72 7.32
N TYR A 265 -2.86 -5.62 6.70
CA TYR A 265 -2.50 -4.51 5.81
C TYR A 265 -2.64 -4.89 4.34
N ASN A 266 -3.77 -5.50 3.96
CA ASN A 266 -4.12 -5.78 2.57
C ASN A 266 -2.98 -6.41 1.76
N PHE A 267 -2.53 -5.77 0.68
CA PHE A 267 -1.39 -6.15 -0.13
C PHE A 267 -0.11 -5.35 0.18
N PHE A 268 -0.15 -4.39 1.13
CA PHE A 268 0.96 -3.50 1.45
C PHE A 268 2.22 -4.23 1.91
N ASN A 269 2.12 -5.18 2.85
CA ASN A 269 3.29 -5.91 3.33
C ASN A 269 3.91 -6.74 2.20
N ILE A 270 3.07 -7.39 1.38
CA ILE A 270 3.55 -8.19 0.25
C ILE A 270 4.23 -7.28 -0.79
N LEU A 271 3.61 -6.16 -1.14
CA LEU A 271 4.19 -5.17 -2.04
C LEU A 271 5.54 -4.66 -1.52
N SER A 272 5.65 -4.39 -0.22
CA SER A 272 6.90 -3.97 0.42
C SER A 272 8.01 -5.01 0.27
N VAL A 273 7.69 -6.30 0.44
CA VAL A 273 8.63 -7.41 0.19
C VAL A 273 9.02 -7.47 -1.28
N VAL A 274 8.07 -7.28 -2.21
CA VAL A 274 8.33 -7.26 -3.66
C VAL A 274 9.32 -6.17 -4.04
N ILE A 275 9.19 -4.96 -3.48
CA ILE A 275 10.15 -3.88 -3.70
C ILE A 275 11.55 -4.27 -3.18
N CYS A 276 11.60 -4.93 -2.00
CA CYS A 276 12.86 -5.38 -1.40
C CYS A 276 13.58 -6.45 -2.23
N LEU A 277 12.91 -7.21 -3.09
CA LEU A 277 13.55 -8.20 -3.98
C LEU A 277 14.66 -7.57 -4.86
N ALA A 278 14.58 -6.27 -5.16
CA ALA A 278 15.61 -5.54 -5.89
C ALA A 278 16.98 -5.59 -5.18
N MET A 279 17.03 -5.84 -3.87
CA MET A 279 18.26 -6.00 -3.10
C MET A 279 19.01 -7.31 -3.40
N LEU A 280 18.33 -8.33 -3.93
CA LEU A 280 18.91 -9.66 -4.22
C LEU A 280 19.68 -9.74 -5.55
N VAL A 281 19.66 -8.66 -6.34
CA VAL A 281 20.32 -8.56 -7.64
C VAL A 281 21.84 -8.72 -7.53
N GLU A 282 22.44 -9.51 -8.41
CA GLU A 282 23.89 -9.55 -8.59
C GLU A 282 24.37 -8.47 -9.56
N CYS A 283 24.95 -7.38 -9.06
CA CYS A 283 25.39 -6.24 -9.88
C CYS A 283 26.64 -6.50 -10.76
N GLY A 284 26.92 -7.73 -11.20
CA GLY A 284 28.11 -8.04 -12.02
C GLY A 284 27.86 -9.10 -13.09
N THR A 285 28.25 -8.80 -14.34
CA THR A 285 28.35 -9.77 -15.42
C THR A 285 29.59 -10.66 -15.24
N HIS A 286 29.55 -11.89 -15.76
CA HIS A 286 30.65 -12.86 -15.68
C HIS A 286 32.01 -12.32 -16.18
N LYS A 287 32.01 -11.35 -17.11
CA LYS A 287 33.24 -10.76 -17.68
C LYS A 287 33.77 -9.56 -16.89
N TRP A 288 32.91 -8.68 -16.36
CA TRP A 288 33.36 -7.58 -15.49
C TRP A 288 33.82 -8.09 -14.11
N LYS A 289 33.29 -9.23 -13.65
CA LYS A 289 33.84 -10.01 -12.53
C LYS A 289 35.29 -10.45 -12.78
N ALA A 290 35.76 -10.55 -14.03
CA ALA A 290 37.13 -10.96 -14.34
C ALA A 290 38.12 -9.78 -14.29
N THR A 291 37.71 -8.58 -14.68
CA THR A 291 38.55 -7.36 -14.63
C THR A 291 38.49 -6.65 -13.28
N LEU A 292 37.37 -6.76 -12.56
CA LEU A 292 37.19 -6.27 -11.18
C LEU A 292 36.92 -7.45 -10.22
N LYS A 293 37.67 -8.56 -10.36
CA LYS A 293 38.03 -9.30 -9.16
C LYS A 293 38.67 -8.23 -8.28
N TRP A 294 38.01 -7.83 -7.19
CA TRP A 294 38.72 -7.22 -6.08
C TRP A 294 39.89 -8.16 -5.82
N LYS A 295 41.07 -7.79 -6.32
CA LYS A 295 42.30 -8.59 -6.27
C LYS A 295 42.68 -8.91 -4.81
N TYR A 296 41.94 -8.30 -3.87
CA TYR A 296 42.06 -8.31 -2.44
C TYR A 296 40.69 -8.63 -1.79
N PRO A 297 40.35 -9.91 -1.58
CA PRO A 297 39.14 -10.29 -0.82
C PRO A 297 39.09 -9.65 0.58
N PHE A 298 40.26 -9.32 1.13
CA PHE A 298 40.44 -8.60 2.39
C PHE A 298 39.62 -7.30 2.45
N PHE A 299 39.75 -6.38 1.49
CA PHE A 299 39.05 -5.09 1.56
C PHE A 299 37.52 -5.24 1.45
N ARG A 300 37.04 -6.23 0.70
CA ARG A 300 35.61 -6.54 0.62
C ARG A 300 35.07 -6.97 1.99
N TRP A 301 35.79 -7.87 2.68
CA TRP A 301 35.40 -8.31 4.02
C TRP A 301 35.54 -7.19 5.05
N CYS A 302 36.60 -6.38 4.98
CA CYS A 302 36.74 -5.19 5.82
C CYS A 302 35.54 -4.24 5.67
N PHE A 303 35.09 -3.95 4.44
CA PHE A 303 33.91 -3.13 4.19
C PHE A 303 32.63 -3.73 4.80
N ILE A 304 32.43 -5.05 4.66
CA ILE A 304 31.26 -5.74 5.22
C ILE A 304 31.29 -5.72 6.76
N PHE A 305 32.43 -6.06 7.37
CA PHE A 305 32.59 -6.04 8.83
C PHE A 305 32.49 -4.63 9.39
N THR A 306 32.98 -3.62 8.68
CA THR A 306 32.79 -2.21 9.05
C THR A 306 31.30 -1.85 9.04
N GLY A 307 30.54 -2.32 8.04
CA GLY A 307 29.09 -2.15 8.01
C GLY A 307 28.40 -2.73 9.25
N TYR A 308 28.68 -4.00 9.57
CA TYR A 308 28.11 -4.64 10.76
C TYR A 308 28.58 -4.01 12.08
N GLY A 309 29.85 -3.62 12.16
CA GLY A 309 30.41 -2.91 13.32
C GLY A 309 29.73 -1.55 13.52
N LEU A 310 29.47 -0.80 12.44
CA LEU A 310 28.74 0.46 12.50
C LEU A 310 27.29 0.27 12.95
N LEU A 311 26.61 -0.77 12.46
CA LEU A 311 25.26 -1.10 12.93
C LEU A 311 25.26 -1.42 14.43
N GLY A 312 26.19 -2.26 14.89
CA GLY A 312 26.34 -2.57 16.31
C GLY A 312 26.65 -1.34 17.17
N TYR A 313 27.54 -0.47 16.68
CA TYR A 313 27.90 0.79 17.34
C TYR A 313 26.71 1.75 17.44
N VAL A 314 25.96 1.94 16.36
CA VAL A 314 24.78 2.82 16.36
C VAL A 314 23.67 2.25 17.26
N CYS A 315 23.43 0.94 17.23
CA CYS A 315 22.51 0.31 18.17
C CYS A 315 22.94 0.51 19.63
N TRP A 316 24.25 0.40 19.92
CA TRP A 316 24.79 0.67 21.24
C TRP A 316 24.65 2.15 21.66
N LEU A 317 24.75 3.09 20.72
CA LEU A 317 24.51 4.51 20.96
C LEU A 317 23.04 4.84 21.19
N TRP A 318 22.11 4.16 20.50
CA TRP A 318 20.69 4.46 20.55
C TRP A 318 19.96 3.78 21.70
N PHE A 319 20.34 2.55 22.03
CA PHE A 319 19.61 1.74 22.99
C PHE A 319 20.44 1.45 24.25
N SER A 320 19.78 1.43 25.40
CA SER A 320 20.35 0.95 26.65
C SER A 320 19.52 -0.21 27.19
N VAL A 321 20.22 -1.15 27.81
CA VAL A 321 19.64 -2.33 28.45
C VAL A 321 19.91 -2.19 29.93
N ARG A 322 18.87 -2.22 30.76
CA ARG A 322 18.98 -2.19 32.22
C ARG A 322 18.25 -3.40 32.78
N GLU A 323 18.87 -4.04 33.75
CA GLU A 323 18.22 -5.11 34.50
C GLU A 323 17.37 -4.49 35.61
N VAL A 324 16.12 -4.95 35.71
CA VAL A 324 15.18 -4.52 36.77
C VAL A 324 15.05 -5.65 37.80
N LYS A 325 14.74 -5.27 39.05
CA LYS A 325 14.42 -6.24 40.11
C LYS A 325 13.31 -7.19 39.62
N ASN A 326 13.53 -8.49 39.79
CA ASN A 326 12.72 -9.64 39.29
C ASN A 326 13.22 -10.28 37.97
N GLY A 327 14.40 -9.92 37.46
CA GLY A 327 15.03 -10.59 36.33
C GLY A 327 14.46 -10.22 34.95
N GLU A 328 13.55 -9.24 34.90
CA GLU A 328 13.07 -8.67 33.64
C GLU A 328 14.05 -7.60 33.11
N VAL A 329 14.31 -7.68 31.81
CA VAL A 329 15.21 -6.78 31.10
C VAL A 329 14.43 -5.61 30.53
N GLN A 330 14.79 -4.38 30.88
CA GLN A 330 14.16 -3.18 30.35
C GLN A 330 15.04 -2.55 29.27
N PHE A 331 14.42 -2.26 28.12
CA PHE A 331 15.07 -1.53 27.03
C PHE A 331 14.63 -0.06 27.08
N SER A 332 15.55 0.85 26.79
CA SER A 332 15.26 2.29 26.72
C SER A 332 16.09 2.98 25.64
N LEU A 333 15.61 4.12 25.15
CA LEU A 333 16.35 4.99 24.24
C LEU A 333 17.32 5.88 25.03
N LYS A 334 18.57 5.98 24.58
CA LYS A 334 19.58 6.93 25.10
C LYS A 334 19.45 8.32 24.49
N LEU A 335 18.63 8.47 23.45
CA LEU A 335 18.44 9.71 22.73
C LEU A 335 17.51 10.67 23.49
N GLU A 336 17.78 11.96 23.36
CA GLU A 336 16.95 13.02 23.91
C GLU A 336 15.98 13.56 22.86
N ALA A 337 14.67 13.47 23.11
CA ALA A 337 13.63 13.88 22.18
C ALA A 337 13.76 15.36 21.75
N ALA A 338 14.12 16.24 22.68
CA ALA A 338 14.27 17.68 22.43
C ALA A 338 15.40 17.99 21.42
N LYS A 339 16.49 17.22 21.43
CA LYS A 339 17.64 17.42 20.52
C LYS A 339 17.53 16.60 19.24
N PHE A 340 16.59 15.67 19.16
CA PHE A 340 16.50 14.74 18.03
C PHE A 340 16.30 15.44 16.69
N HIS A 341 15.41 16.43 16.63
CA HIS A 341 15.15 17.16 15.39
C HIS A 341 16.41 17.89 14.90
N SER A 342 17.10 18.63 15.79
CA SER A 342 18.35 19.33 15.46
C SER A 342 19.45 18.36 15.00
N ASN A 343 19.61 17.24 15.71
CA ASN A 343 20.57 16.21 15.32
C ASN A 343 20.22 15.62 13.95
N LEU A 344 18.94 15.30 13.71
CA LEU A 344 18.45 14.79 12.44
C LEU A 344 18.74 15.75 11.29
N SER A 345 18.43 17.05 11.43
CA SER A 345 18.72 18.05 10.40
C SER A 345 20.22 18.11 10.05
N TYR A 346 21.10 17.82 11.01
CA TYR A 346 22.54 17.77 10.78
C TYR A 346 22.98 16.54 9.96
N TRP A 347 22.55 15.32 10.33
CA TRP A 347 23.04 14.10 9.68
C TRP A 347 22.22 13.63 8.46
N LEU A 348 20.96 14.05 8.33
CA LEU A 348 20.07 13.65 7.24
C LEU A 348 20.60 14.02 5.84
N PRO A 349 21.21 15.20 5.61
CA PRO A 349 21.85 15.52 4.33
C PRO A 349 22.92 14.51 3.91
N PHE A 350 23.67 13.93 4.85
CA PHE A 350 24.68 12.90 4.55
C PHE A 350 24.03 11.59 4.10
N VAL A 351 22.88 11.23 4.66
CA VAL A 351 22.10 10.06 4.21
C VAL A 351 21.56 10.29 2.80
N CYS A 352 21.06 11.49 2.51
CA CYS A 352 20.66 11.86 1.15
C CYS A 352 21.85 11.80 0.18
N PHE A 353 22.99 12.36 0.56
CA PHE A 353 24.21 12.34 -0.24
C PHE A 353 24.70 10.91 -0.50
N TYR A 354 24.60 10.01 0.48
CA TYR A 354 24.90 8.60 0.30
C TYR A 354 24.00 7.97 -0.78
N GLY A 355 22.68 8.19 -0.71
CA GLY A 355 21.75 7.70 -1.72
C GLY A 355 22.04 8.23 -3.13
N ILE A 356 22.29 9.54 -3.25
CA ILE A 356 22.67 10.21 -4.51
C ILE A 356 23.98 9.61 -5.06
N SER A 357 25.00 9.47 -4.21
CA SER A 357 26.31 8.93 -4.60
C SER A 357 26.21 7.49 -5.10
N MET A 358 25.43 6.65 -4.40
CA MET A 358 25.20 5.27 -4.83
C MET A 358 24.42 5.18 -6.15
N PHE A 359 23.51 6.11 -6.41
CA PHE A 359 22.79 6.19 -7.69
C PHE A 359 23.72 6.56 -8.85
N PHE A 360 24.53 7.61 -8.69
CA PHE A 360 25.51 8.00 -9.71
C PHE A 360 26.57 6.92 -9.95
N PHE A 361 27.00 6.21 -8.90
CA PHE A 361 27.85 5.04 -9.04
C PHE A 361 27.21 3.95 -9.92
N GLU A 362 25.91 3.68 -9.75
CA GLU A 362 25.21 2.68 -10.57
C GLU A 362 25.04 3.14 -12.03
N ILE A 363 24.82 4.44 -12.27
CA ILE A 363 24.83 5.02 -13.64
C ILE A 363 26.19 4.83 -14.29
N TYR A 364 27.27 5.22 -13.59
CA TYR A 364 28.63 5.03 -14.07
C TYR A 364 28.90 3.55 -14.38
N ALA A 365 28.53 2.65 -13.47
CA ALA A 365 28.67 1.22 -13.66
C ALA A 365 27.86 0.70 -14.86
N ALA A 366 26.67 1.26 -15.14
CA ALA A 366 25.87 0.90 -16.32
C ALA A 366 26.59 1.27 -17.63
N PHE A 367 27.21 2.45 -17.71
CA PHE A 367 28.02 2.84 -18.87
C PHE A 367 29.25 1.95 -19.05
N MET A 368 29.94 1.63 -17.96
CA MET A 368 31.10 0.72 -17.99
C MET A 368 30.71 -0.69 -18.46
N ARG A 369 29.56 -1.20 -18.02
CA ARG A 369 29.00 -2.48 -18.49
C ARG A 369 28.60 -2.41 -19.97
N CYS A 370 27.98 -1.32 -20.40
CA CYS A 370 27.63 -1.11 -21.81
C CYS A 370 28.88 -1.14 -22.71
N TRP A 371 29.99 -0.56 -22.24
CA TRP A 371 31.27 -0.62 -22.94
C TRP A 371 31.88 -2.03 -22.97
N ALA A 372 31.85 -2.75 -21.85
CA ALA A 372 32.50 -4.04 -21.69
C ALA A 372 31.71 -5.22 -22.31
N ASP A 373 30.40 -5.31 -22.05
CA ASP A 373 29.59 -6.46 -22.42
C ASP A 373 29.28 -6.50 -23.93
N PHE A 374 29.23 -5.34 -24.60
CA PHE A 374 28.92 -5.23 -26.03
C PHE A 374 30.14 -5.01 -26.93
N LYS A 375 31.37 -5.26 -26.43
CA LYS A 375 32.61 -5.09 -27.21
C LYS A 375 32.66 -5.93 -28.50
N HIS A 376 31.99 -7.08 -28.53
CA HIS A 376 31.99 -8.03 -29.65
C HIS A 376 30.79 -7.90 -30.60
N VAL A 377 29.91 -6.92 -30.37
CA VAL A 377 28.70 -6.71 -31.20
C VAL A 377 28.99 -5.65 -32.27
N SER A 378 28.30 -5.72 -33.41
CA SER A 378 28.43 -4.74 -34.50
C SER A 378 28.28 -3.29 -34.02
N VAL A 379 29.03 -2.37 -34.63
CA VAL A 379 29.07 -0.94 -34.25
C VAL A 379 27.67 -0.32 -34.21
N LYS A 380 26.81 -0.63 -35.19
CA LYS A 380 25.40 -0.14 -35.23
C LYS A 380 24.60 -0.56 -33.99
N ARG A 381 24.69 -1.83 -33.58
CA ARG A 381 23.99 -2.35 -32.39
C ARG A 381 24.58 -1.79 -31.10
N ARG A 382 25.90 -1.62 -31.04
CA ARG A 382 26.57 -0.99 -29.90
C ARG A 382 26.13 0.46 -29.71
N LEU A 383 26.04 1.23 -30.80
CA LEU A 383 25.51 2.60 -30.78
C LEU A 383 24.06 2.61 -30.28
N TYR A 384 23.21 1.72 -30.81
CA TYR A 384 21.82 1.58 -30.37
C TYR A 384 21.69 1.33 -28.86
N TYR A 385 22.41 0.33 -28.31
CA TYR A 385 22.35 0.05 -26.86
C TYR A 385 22.92 1.18 -26.01
N THR A 386 23.93 1.90 -26.51
CA THR A 386 24.50 3.06 -25.82
C THR A 386 23.49 4.20 -25.76
N VAL A 387 22.85 4.55 -26.89
CA VAL A 387 21.79 5.57 -26.95
C VAL A 387 20.62 5.18 -26.03
N GLN A 388 20.18 3.91 -26.09
CA GLN A 388 19.14 3.40 -25.20
C GLN A 388 19.55 3.54 -23.72
N CYS A 389 20.80 3.19 -23.37
CA CYS A 389 21.31 3.33 -22.01
C CYS A 389 21.31 4.80 -21.55
N VAL A 390 21.72 5.73 -22.41
CA VAL A 390 21.68 7.19 -22.12
C VAL A 390 20.25 7.64 -21.85
N VAL A 391 19.30 7.34 -22.74
CA VAL A 391 17.90 7.73 -22.60
C VAL A 391 17.30 7.18 -21.31
N MET A 392 17.51 5.89 -21.03
CA MET A 392 16.99 5.27 -19.81
C MET A 392 17.64 5.85 -18.55
N CYS A 393 18.94 6.15 -18.55
CA CYS A 393 19.59 6.81 -17.42
C CYS A 393 19.06 8.23 -17.19
N LEU A 394 18.72 8.99 -18.25
CA LEU A 394 18.09 10.31 -18.12
C LEU A 394 16.69 10.23 -17.52
N VAL A 395 15.88 9.27 -17.98
CA VAL A 395 14.54 9.03 -17.41
C VAL A 395 14.65 8.61 -15.94
N ALA A 396 15.57 7.69 -15.61
CA ALA A 396 15.81 7.27 -14.23
C ALA A 396 16.30 8.41 -13.35
N SER A 397 17.19 9.27 -13.86
CA SER A 397 17.69 10.44 -13.12
C SER A 397 16.56 11.43 -12.83
N SER A 398 15.63 11.61 -13.78
CA SER A 398 14.45 12.45 -13.60
C SER A 398 13.51 11.88 -12.54
N ALA A 399 13.20 10.59 -12.61
CA ALA A 399 12.37 9.91 -11.61
C ALA A 399 13.02 9.94 -10.21
N PHE A 400 14.32 9.69 -10.14
CA PHE A 400 15.10 9.77 -8.90
C PHE A 400 15.07 11.18 -8.32
N ALA A 401 15.37 12.21 -9.12
CA ALA A 401 15.38 13.60 -8.68
C ALA A 401 14.01 14.04 -8.15
N VAL A 402 12.93 13.75 -8.88
CA VAL A 402 11.55 14.09 -8.43
C VAL A 402 11.24 13.41 -7.10
N SER A 403 11.67 12.16 -6.90
CA SER A 403 11.46 11.42 -5.66
C SER A 403 12.28 11.92 -4.45
N LEU A 404 13.28 12.79 -4.66
CA LEU A 404 13.99 13.45 -3.55
C LEU A 404 13.09 14.44 -2.82
N VAL A 405 12.17 15.11 -3.52
CA VAL A 405 11.28 16.12 -2.93
C VAL A 405 10.42 15.54 -1.79
N PRO A 406 9.64 14.46 -1.98
CA PRO A 406 8.86 13.89 -0.88
C PRO A 406 9.72 13.23 0.20
N PHE A 407 10.96 12.85 -0.12
CA PHE A 407 11.93 12.44 0.89
C PHE A 407 12.31 13.60 1.81
N SER A 408 12.42 14.82 1.28
CA SER A 408 12.75 16.00 2.08
C SER A 408 11.67 16.51 3.01
N TYR A 409 10.44 16.00 2.95
CA TYR A 409 9.40 16.35 3.92
C TYR A 409 9.71 15.92 5.36
N ILE A 410 10.73 15.07 5.57
CA ILE A 410 11.24 14.69 6.89
C ILE A 410 11.79 15.91 7.65
N ASP A 411 12.44 16.84 6.95
CA ASP A 411 13.12 17.98 7.55
C ASP A 411 12.96 19.23 6.67
N ARG A 412 12.46 20.31 7.28
CA ARG A 412 12.16 21.55 6.55
C ARG A 412 13.41 22.20 5.97
N ASN A 413 14.54 22.16 6.68
CA ASN A 413 15.79 22.75 6.20
C ASN A 413 16.29 22.02 4.93
N MET A 414 16.18 20.69 4.92
CA MET A 414 16.48 19.89 3.74
C MET A 414 15.52 20.18 2.58
N TYR A 415 14.22 20.33 2.85
CA TYR A 415 13.25 20.73 1.82
C TYR A 415 13.63 22.10 1.24
N ASP A 416 13.94 23.09 2.08
CA ASP A 416 14.27 24.45 1.66
C ASP A 416 15.54 24.51 0.80
N MET A 417 16.51 23.64 1.04
CA MET A 417 17.74 23.51 0.24
C MET A 417 17.50 23.12 -1.23
N TYR A 418 16.39 22.44 -1.56
CA TYR A 418 16.16 21.98 -2.92
C TYR A 418 15.71 23.09 -3.89
N PRO A 419 16.15 23.04 -5.17
CA PRO A 419 15.78 24.01 -6.19
C PRO A 419 14.26 24.14 -6.37
N THR A 420 13.79 25.38 -6.54
CA THR A 420 12.36 25.67 -6.75
C THR A 420 11.78 24.98 -7.99
N HIS A 421 12.57 24.84 -9.06
CA HIS A 421 12.17 24.10 -10.25
C HIS A 421 11.84 22.64 -9.93
N LEU A 422 12.67 21.97 -9.11
CA LEU A 422 12.44 20.57 -8.74
C LEU A 422 11.16 20.41 -7.91
N LYS A 423 10.90 21.33 -6.97
CA LYS A 423 9.67 21.38 -6.17
C LYS A 423 8.43 21.56 -7.06
N LYS A 424 8.47 22.50 -8.01
CA LYS A 424 7.39 22.73 -8.98
C LYS A 424 7.15 21.51 -9.88
N THR A 425 8.21 20.87 -10.37
CA THR A 425 8.10 19.64 -11.16
C THR A 425 7.43 18.53 -10.36
N HIS A 426 7.81 18.34 -9.09
CA HIS A 426 7.14 17.39 -8.21
C HIS A 426 5.66 17.72 -8.03
N GLN A 427 5.30 18.97 -7.73
CA GLN A 427 3.90 19.40 -7.57
C GLN A 427 3.05 19.12 -8.82
N MET A 428 3.61 19.34 -10.01
CA MET A 428 2.92 19.02 -11.28
C MET A 428 2.72 17.51 -11.48
N LEU A 429 3.64 16.68 -10.97
CA LEU A 429 3.62 15.23 -11.10
C LEU A 429 2.88 14.52 -9.93
N GLU A 430 2.66 15.22 -8.82
CA GLU A 430 2.02 14.69 -7.61
C GLU A 430 0.61 14.16 -7.90
N LYS A 431 -0.11 14.81 -8.83
CA LYS A 431 -1.43 14.34 -9.28
C LYS A 431 -1.41 12.94 -9.90
N TYR A 432 -0.27 12.50 -10.44
CA TYR A 432 -0.09 11.16 -11.00
C TYR A 432 0.45 10.15 -9.98
N LYS A 433 0.72 10.56 -8.73
CA LYS A 433 1.22 9.69 -7.66
C LYS A 433 2.49 8.90 -8.05
N ILE A 434 3.35 9.53 -8.85
CA ILE A 434 4.61 8.93 -9.34
C ILE A 434 5.68 8.90 -8.23
N SER A 435 5.60 9.81 -7.27
CA SER A 435 6.45 9.80 -6.06
C SER A 435 5.67 10.31 -4.86
N SER A 436 5.76 9.60 -3.74
CA SER A 436 5.04 9.91 -2.50
C SER A 436 5.96 9.92 -1.26
N SER A 437 5.44 10.49 -0.16
CA SER A 437 6.05 10.41 1.17
C SER A 437 5.35 9.35 2.03
N TYR A 438 6.09 8.67 2.91
CA TYR A 438 5.58 7.58 3.73
C TYR A 438 5.72 7.85 5.23
N GLY A 439 4.77 7.39 6.04
CA GLY A 439 4.76 7.68 7.48
C GLY A 439 3.63 7.01 8.27
N LEU A 440 3.34 5.74 7.97
CA LEU A 440 2.27 4.99 8.64
C LEU A 440 2.54 4.85 10.14
N PHE A 441 1.51 5.13 10.94
CA PHE A 441 1.52 5.02 12.42
C PHE A 441 2.66 5.81 13.06
N SER A 442 2.85 7.05 12.61
CA SER A 442 3.82 7.99 13.18
C SER A 442 3.43 8.44 14.60
N SER A 443 2.13 8.46 14.91
CA SER A 443 1.59 8.56 16.27
C SER A 443 0.77 7.31 16.61
N MET A 444 0.87 6.88 17.86
CA MET A 444 0.12 5.77 18.41
C MET A 444 -1.33 6.19 18.66
N THR A 445 -2.25 5.36 18.21
CA THR A 445 -3.68 5.52 18.45
C THR A 445 -4.12 4.59 19.58
N GLY A 446 -5.24 4.92 20.23
CA GLY A 446 -5.90 4.02 21.19
C GLY A 446 -5.12 3.71 22.47
N VAL A 447 -4.27 4.62 22.94
CA VAL A 447 -3.52 4.47 24.20
C VAL A 447 -4.46 4.25 25.39
N ASP A 448 -5.59 4.96 25.43
CA ASP A 448 -6.63 4.80 26.45
C ASP A 448 -7.76 3.85 26.02
N GLY A 449 -7.42 2.87 25.18
CA GLY A 449 -8.34 1.96 24.52
C GLY A 449 -8.68 2.38 23.09
N ARG A 450 -8.90 1.38 22.25
CA ARG A 450 -9.20 1.53 20.82
C ARG A 450 -10.58 2.16 20.65
N PRO A 451 -10.70 3.36 20.04
CA PRO A 451 -12.00 3.91 19.73
C PRO A 451 -12.65 3.12 18.58
N GLU A 452 -13.93 2.84 18.71
CA GLU A 452 -14.72 2.15 17.69
C GLU A 452 -16.11 2.77 17.57
N LEU A 453 -16.56 2.95 16.33
CA LEU A 453 -17.91 3.37 16.03
C LEU A 453 -18.81 2.15 15.85
N ILE A 454 -19.87 2.10 16.65
CA ILE A 454 -20.91 1.07 16.59
C ILE A 454 -22.18 1.72 16.05
N VAL A 455 -22.64 1.22 14.90
CA VAL A 455 -23.85 1.70 14.25
C VAL A 455 -25.02 0.83 14.71
N GLU A 456 -26.11 1.47 15.10
CA GLU A 456 -27.26 0.81 15.70
C GLU A 456 -28.53 1.19 14.96
N GLY A 457 -29.42 0.22 14.73
CA GLY A 457 -30.73 0.41 14.14
C GLY A 457 -31.87 0.13 15.12
N SER A 458 -32.97 0.88 15.03
CA SER A 458 -34.19 0.60 15.81
C SER A 458 -35.46 1.06 15.08
N ASN A 459 -36.61 0.53 15.51
CA ASN A 459 -37.94 0.94 15.03
C ASN A 459 -38.63 1.95 15.96
N ALA A 460 -38.09 2.19 17.15
CA ALA A 460 -38.60 3.14 18.12
C ALA A 460 -37.45 3.83 18.86
N LEU A 461 -37.54 5.14 19.11
CA LEU A 461 -36.48 5.91 19.80
C LEU A 461 -36.16 5.35 21.19
N ASN A 462 -37.19 4.94 21.93
CA ASN A 462 -37.08 4.35 23.26
C ASN A 462 -37.08 2.80 23.24
N GLY A 463 -36.90 2.19 22.06
CA GLY A 463 -36.92 0.74 21.88
C GLY A 463 -35.56 0.08 22.06
N SER A 464 -35.51 -1.23 21.80
CA SER A 464 -34.25 -1.96 21.68
C SER A 464 -33.50 -1.51 20.43
N TRP A 465 -32.21 -1.23 20.60
CA TRP A 465 -31.30 -0.92 19.51
C TRP A 465 -30.48 -2.16 19.19
N VAL A 466 -30.39 -2.50 17.91
CA VAL A 466 -29.63 -3.65 17.40
C VAL A 466 -28.39 -3.13 16.69
N GLU A 467 -27.24 -3.76 16.93
CA GLU A 467 -25.97 -3.37 16.31
C GLU A 467 -25.85 -3.91 14.89
N TYR A 468 -25.34 -3.09 13.98
CA TYR A 468 -24.87 -3.54 12.67
C TYR A 468 -23.45 -4.09 12.80
N ASN A 469 -23.27 -5.36 12.50
CA ASN A 469 -21.96 -5.99 12.44
C ASN A 469 -21.30 -5.78 11.07
N PHE A 470 -19.98 -5.85 11.06
CA PHE A 470 -19.15 -5.72 9.87
C PHE A 470 -18.39 -7.02 9.65
N LEU A 471 -17.95 -7.26 8.42
CA LEU A 471 -17.31 -8.52 8.05
C LEU A 471 -15.88 -8.66 8.62
N TYR A 472 -15.15 -7.55 8.81
CA TYR A 472 -13.71 -7.61 9.13
C TYR A 472 -13.26 -6.72 10.29
N LYS A 473 -13.89 -5.56 10.53
CA LYS A 473 -13.55 -4.73 11.70
C LYS A 473 -13.99 -5.37 13.00
N VAL A 474 -13.38 -4.91 14.08
CA VAL A 474 -13.77 -5.28 15.45
C VAL A 474 -15.24 -4.92 15.71
N GLY A 475 -16.00 -5.85 16.29
CA GLY A 475 -17.42 -5.71 16.59
C GLY A 475 -17.80 -6.48 17.85
N PRO A 476 -18.45 -7.67 17.74
CA PRO A 476 -18.77 -8.49 18.90
C PRO A 476 -17.54 -8.82 19.77
N VAL A 477 -17.75 -8.88 21.09
CA VAL A 477 -16.66 -9.06 22.06
C VAL A 477 -16.14 -10.50 22.14
N ASP A 478 -16.98 -11.45 21.77
CA ASP A 478 -16.74 -12.90 21.75
C ASP A 478 -16.15 -13.40 20.43
N GLU A 479 -16.00 -12.51 19.45
CA GLU A 479 -15.41 -12.84 18.15
C GLU A 479 -13.91 -12.56 18.08
N ALA A 480 -13.16 -13.55 17.59
CA ALA A 480 -11.74 -13.42 17.34
C ALA A 480 -11.49 -12.53 16.12
N PRO A 481 -10.48 -11.64 16.14
CA PRO A 481 -10.09 -10.91 14.94
C PRO A 481 -9.62 -11.87 13.84
N ILE A 482 -10.00 -11.61 12.59
CA ILE A 482 -9.78 -12.55 11.48
C ILE A 482 -8.57 -12.20 10.61
N LEU A 483 -8.16 -13.14 9.75
CA LEU A 483 -7.14 -12.93 8.72
C LEU A 483 -7.84 -12.77 7.36
N ASN A 484 -7.65 -11.63 6.69
CA ASN A 484 -8.31 -11.32 5.42
C ASN A 484 -7.35 -10.92 4.28
N ILE A 485 -6.04 -11.07 4.47
CA ILE A 485 -5.03 -10.79 3.45
C ILE A 485 -5.20 -11.72 2.22
N PRO A 486 -5.07 -11.22 0.98
CA PRO A 486 -4.68 -9.86 0.57
C PRO A 486 -5.87 -8.93 0.27
N HIS A 487 -7.09 -9.27 0.68
CA HIS A 487 -8.25 -8.41 0.52
C HIS A 487 -8.10 -7.13 1.36
N GLN A 488 -8.53 -6.00 0.80
CA GLN A 488 -8.58 -4.71 1.46
C GLN A 488 -10.04 -4.31 1.67
N PRO A 489 -10.64 -4.53 2.85
CA PRO A 489 -11.99 -4.07 3.14
C PRO A 489 -11.97 -2.56 3.38
N ARG A 490 -12.34 -1.78 2.37
CA ARG A 490 -12.21 -0.32 2.36
C ARG A 490 -13.19 0.34 3.32
N LEU A 491 -14.40 -0.21 3.47
CA LEU A 491 -15.38 0.28 4.44
C LEU A 491 -14.88 0.09 5.88
N ASP A 492 -14.46 -1.11 6.25
CA ASP A 492 -13.92 -1.44 7.58
C ASP A 492 -12.69 -0.59 7.94
N TRP A 493 -11.79 -0.35 6.97
CA TRP A 493 -10.66 0.55 7.16
C TRP A 493 -11.09 2.00 7.37
N GLN A 494 -12.06 2.51 6.61
CA GLN A 494 -12.57 3.87 6.77
C GLN A 494 -13.32 4.04 8.09
N MET A 495 -14.04 3.02 8.58
CA MET A 495 -14.66 3.05 9.91
C MET A 495 -13.64 3.27 11.03
N TRP A 496 -12.44 2.67 10.93
CA TRP A 496 -11.36 2.94 11.88
C TRP A 496 -10.88 4.40 11.82
N PHE A 497 -10.72 4.98 10.63
CA PHE A 497 -10.37 6.40 10.49
C PHE A 497 -11.47 7.32 11.04
N ALA A 498 -12.74 7.03 10.77
CA ALA A 498 -13.87 7.79 11.31
C ALA A 498 -13.98 7.69 12.83
N ALA A 499 -13.53 6.59 13.44
CA ALA A 499 -13.48 6.48 14.90
C ALA A 499 -12.42 7.38 15.55
N LEU A 500 -11.45 7.90 14.78
CA LEU A 500 -10.43 8.83 15.25
C LEU A 500 -10.86 10.30 15.15
N THR A 501 -11.97 10.60 14.45
CA THR A 501 -12.49 11.97 14.33
C THR A 501 -13.41 12.33 15.49
N GLU A 502 -13.46 13.62 15.85
CA GLU A 502 -14.33 14.07 16.95
C GLU A 502 -15.78 14.22 16.50
N LYS A 503 -16.00 14.68 15.27
CA LYS A 503 -17.32 15.00 14.73
C LYS A 503 -17.65 14.19 13.47
N PRO A 504 -18.91 13.75 13.30
CA PRO A 504 -19.36 13.04 12.09
C PRO A 504 -19.11 13.79 10.77
N ASP A 505 -19.20 15.12 10.78
CA ASP A 505 -19.03 15.95 9.58
C ASP A 505 -17.60 15.91 9.00
N GLU A 506 -16.61 15.50 9.80
CA GLU A 506 -15.23 15.28 9.33
C GLU A 506 -15.12 14.03 8.43
N SER A 507 -16.13 13.15 8.49
CA SER A 507 -16.26 11.97 7.63
C SER A 507 -17.58 12.02 6.83
N PRO A 508 -17.71 12.87 5.79
CA PRO A 508 -18.96 13.03 5.04
C PRO A 508 -19.52 11.73 4.43
N TRP A 509 -18.64 10.79 4.08
CA TRP A 509 -19.03 9.46 3.60
C TRP A 509 -19.83 8.67 4.65
N PHE A 510 -19.56 8.88 5.95
CA PHE A 510 -20.25 8.19 7.04
C PHE A 510 -21.72 8.59 7.13
N ILE A 511 -22.02 9.86 6.88
CA ILE A 511 -23.41 10.36 6.82
C ILE A 511 -24.16 9.74 5.64
N SER A 512 -23.50 9.63 4.48
CA SER A 512 -24.07 8.92 3.33
C SER A 512 -24.29 7.43 3.64
N PHE A 513 -23.34 6.78 4.30
CA PHE A 513 -23.44 5.40 4.73
C PHE A 513 -24.66 5.17 5.63
N VAL A 514 -24.88 6.02 6.64
CA VAL A 514 -26.06 5.96 7.53
C VAL A 514 -27.36 6.11 6.73
N TYR A 515 -27.43 7.04 5.78
CA TYR A 515 -28.58 7.17 4.89
C TYR A 515 -28.83 5.90 4.07
N ARG A 516 -27.77 5.26 3.56
CA ARG A 516 -27.90 3.99 2.81
C ARG A 516 -28.43 2.85 3.67
N LEU A 517 -28.11 2.81 4.97
CA LEU A 517 -28.71 1.86 5.91
C LEU A 517 -30.21 2.16 6.14
N LEU A 518 -30.55 3.43 6.35
CA LEU A 518 -31.95 3.90 6.51
C LEU A 518 -32.82 3.60 5.29
N THR A 519 -32.24 3.59 4.09
CA THR A 519 -32.95 3.24 2.85
C THR A 519 -32.80 1.77 2.43
N ASN A 520 -32.20 0.91 3.28
CA ASN A 520 -31.98 -0.51 2.99
C ASN A 520 -31.24 -0.79 1.67
N SER A 521 -30.18 -0.04 1.38
CA SER A 521 -29.39 -0.23 0.16
C SER A 521 -28.66 -1.58 0.19
N LYS A 522 -29.16 -2.54 -0.58
CA LYS A 522 -28.58 -3.89 -0.66
C LYS A 522 -27.08 -3.90 -0.99
N PRO A 523 -26.59 -3.15 -2.00
CA PRO A 523 -25.15 -3.13 -2.31
C PRO A 523 -24.27 -2.69 -1.13
N VAL A 524 -24.77 -1.80 -0.26
CA VAL A 524 -24.05 -1.36 0.94
C VAL A 524 -24.11 -2.40 2.05
N LEU A 525 -25.29 -3.01 2.26
CA LEU A 525 -25.47 -4.08 3.25
C LEU A 525 -24.66 -5.34 2.91
N ASP A 526 -24.43 -5.62 1.61
CA ASP A 526 -23.57 -6.71 1.15
C ASP A 526 -22.08 -6.48 1.52
N LEU A 527 -21.67 -5.27 1.93
CA LEU A 527 -20.34 -4.98 2.51
C LEU A 527 -20.26 -5.25 4.02
N MET A 528 -21.38 -5.60 4.65
CA MET A 528 -21.54 -5.74 6.09
C MET A 528 -22.03 -7.14 6.46
N ASP A 529 -22.01 -7.46 7.76
CA ASP A 529 -22.65 -8.65 8.28
C ASP A 529 -24.04 -8.30 8.85
N ALA A 530 -24.94 -7.86 7.97
CA ALA A 530 -26.24 -7.30 8.35
C ALA A 530 -27.33 -8.35 8.64
N GLN A 531 -26.96 -9.59 8.98
CA GLN A 531 -27.88 -10.74 9.10
C GLN A 531 -28.98 -10.56 10.15
N LEU A 532 -28.78 -9.66 11.12
CA LEU A 532 -29.70 -9.45 12.24
C LEU A 532 -30.93 -8.60 11.92
N PHE A 533 -30.96 -7.89 10.78
CA PHE A 533 -32.07 -7.01 10.41
C PHE A 533 -33.00 -7.69 9.40
N THR A 534 -34.20 -8.06 9.85
CA THR A 534 -35.26 -8.62 8.98
C THR A 534 -36.15 -7.56 8.33
N LYS A 535 -36.22 -6.37 8.93
CA LYS A 535 -36.93 -5.19 8.42
C LYS A 535 -36.00 -3.98 8.48
N THR A 536 -36.15 -3.06 7.53
CA THR A 536 -35.43 -1.78 7.53
C THR A 536 -35.74 -1.02 8.82
N PRO A 537 -34.73 -0.61 9.60
CA PRO A 537 -34.97 0.18 10.80
C PRO A 537 -35.47 1.58 10.44
N LYS A 538 -36.40 2.10 11.26
CA LYS A 538 -36.88 3.49 11.12
C LYS A 538 -35.82 4.51 11.53
N TYR A 539 -34.98 4.16 12.51
CA TYR A 539 -33.95 5.03 13.07
C TYR A 539 -32.59 4.35 13.01
N VAL A 540 -31.56 5.12 12.65
CA VAL A 540 -30.16 4.69 12.73
C VAL A 540 -29.38 5.74 13.51
N ARG A 541 -28.55 5.28 14.46
CA ARG A 541 -27.64 6.13 15.24
C ARG A 541 -26.24 5.53 15.24
N ALA A 542 -25.26 6.27 15.76
CA ALA A 542 -23.93 5.72 16.02
C ALA A 542 -23.44 6.11 17.42
N SER A 543 -22.89 5.13 18.12
CA SER A 543 -22.29 5.29 19.45
C SER A 543 -20.78 5.02 19.36
N MET A 544 -19.99 5.81 20.08
CA MET A 544 -18.55 5.60 20.22
C MET A 544 -18.28 4.73 21.44
N TYR A 545 -17.48 3.68 21.25
CA TYR A 545 -17.04 2.75 22.28
C TYR A 545 -15.52 2.76 22.37
N LYS A 546 -15.01 2.32 23.52
CA LYS A 546 -13.60 1.98 23.72
C LYS A 546 -13.46 0.49 23.88
N TYR A 547 -12.61 -0.13 23.07
CA TYR A 547 -12.28 -1.55 23.08
C TYR A 547 -10.88 -1.80 23.62
N ASN A 548 -10.72 -2.84 24.43
CA ASN A 548 -9.44 -3.35 24.89
C ASN A 548 -9.41 -4.86 24.71
N PHE A 549 -8.24 -5.43 24.41
CA PHE A 549 -8.09 -6.88 24.47
C PHE A 549 -8.29 -7.39 25.90
N THR A 550 -8.88 -8.58 26.01
CA THR A 550 -8.94 -9.31 27.28
C THR A 550 -7.56 -9.78 27.72
N ALA A 551 -7.37 -9.98 29.02
CA ALA A 551 -6.14 -10.55 29.57
C ALA A 551 -6.12 -12.08 29.38
N TYR A 552 -4.93 -12.65 29.18
CA TYR A 552 -4.73 -14.09 29.14
C TYR A 552 -4.97 -14.73 30.51
N ASP A 553 -5.79 -15.78 30.55
CA ASP A 553 -6.01 -16.63 31.73
C ASP A 553 -5.66 -18.09 31.40
N SER A 554 -4.56 -18.59 31.98
CA SER A 554 -4.08 -19.97 31.80
C SER A 554 -5.10 -21.05 32.20
N LYS A 555 -6.11 -20.73 33.02
CA LYS A 555 -7.09 -21.68 33.55
C LYS A 555 -8.37 -21.74 32.73
N ARG A 556 -8.56 -20.83 31.77
CA ARG A 556 -9.82 -20.70 31.02
C ARG A 556 -9.55 -20.58 29.52
N ARG A 557 -10.42 -21.20 28.71
CA ARG A 557 -10.43 -20.92 27.27
C ARG A 557 -10.88 -19.47 27.06
N VAL A 558 -10.27 -18.79 26.09
CA VAL A 558 -10.68 -17.43 25.70
C VAL A 558 -12.13 -17.50 25.23
N LYS A 559 -13.02 -16.85 26.00
CA LYS A 559 -14.43 -16.69 25.66
C LYS A 559 -14.66 -15.35 24.98
N ASP A 560 -14.21 -14.29 25.63
CA ASP A 560 -14.27 -12.93 25.09
C ASP A 560 -12.85 -12.51 24.69
N TRP A 561 -12.71 -11.99 23.47
CA TRP A 561 -11.45 -11.45 22.93
C TRP A 561 -11.29 -9.98 23.29
N TRP A 562 -12.41 -9.29 23.50
CA TRP A 562 -12.47 -7.87 23.77
C TRP A 562 -13.28 -7.56 25.03
N THR A 563 -12.96 -6.44 25.65
CA THR A 563 -13.84 -5.73 26.57
C THR A 563 -14.20 -4.40 25.93
N ARG A 564 -15.42 -3.92 26.16
CA ARG A 564 -15.85 -2.63 25.62
C ARG A 564 -16.62 -1.80 26.63
N SER A 565 -16.49 -0.48 26.53
CA SER A 565 -17.26 0.48 27.30
C SER A 565 -17.79 1.58 26.38
N ARG A 566 -19.07 1.97 26.57
CA ARG A 566 -19.68 3.06 25.80
C ARG A 566 -19.11 4.38 26.29
N LEU A 567 -18.58 5.19 25.37
CA LEU A 567 -17.99 6.48 25.69
C LEU A 567 -19.00 7.62 25.55
N ARG A 568 -19.58 7.76 24.36
CA ARG A 568 -20.54 8.82 24.04
C ARG A 568 -21.38 8.45 22.82
N GLU A 569 -22.47 9.19 22.63
CA GLU A 569 -23.14 9.22 21.33
C GLU A 569 -22.25 9.97 20.32
N TYR A 570 -22.11 9.41 19.12
CA TYR A 570 -21.32 10.00 18.03
C TYR A 570 -22.23 10.66 17.00
N LEU A 571 -23.30 9.98 16.62
CA LEU A 571 -24.32 10.47 15.70
C LEU A 571 -25.70 10.24 16.33
N PRO A 572 -26.55 11.28 16.44
CA PRO A 572 -27.90 11.12 16.97
C PRO A 572 -28.76 10.24 16.04
N PRO A 573 -29.91 9.74 16.52
CA PRO A 573 -30.87 9.02 15.69
C PRO A 573 -31.35 9.85 14.49
N TYR A 574 -31.13 9.35 13.28
CA TYR A 574 -31.69 9.90 12.03
C TYR A 574 -32.78 8.99 11.45
N THR A 575 -33.69 9.57 10.68
CA THR A 575 -34.68 8.87 9.86
C THR A 575 -34.41 9.09 8.37
N ALA A 576 -34.90 8.19 7.51
CA ALA A 576 -34.71 8.30 6.06
C ALA A 576 -35.28 9.61 5.48
N ASP A 577 -36.36 10.12 6.05
CA ASP A 577 -37.09 11.32 5.60
C ASP A 577 -36.58 12.64 6.23
N ASP A 578 -35.47 12.59 6.97
CA ASP A 578 -34.92 13.80 7.61
C ASP A 578 -34.47 14.82 6.55
N GLU A 579 -35.13 15.98 6.51
CA GLU A 579 -34.88 17.02 5.50
C GLU A 579 -33.46 17.58 5.57
N GLY A 580 -32.88 17.67 6.77
CA GLY A 580 -31.50 18.15 6.97
C GLY A 580 -30.48 17.18 6.40
N LEU A 581 -30.64 15.89 6.68
CA LEU A 581 -29.83 14.80 6.14
C LEU A 581 -29.92 14.75 4.61
N ILE A 582 -31.14 14.72 4.06
CA ILE A 582 -31.35 14.71 2.61
C ILE A 582 -30.75 15.96 1.96
N GLY A 583 -30.97 17.14 2.55
CA GLY A 583 -30.41 18.41 2.08
C GLY A 583 -28.88 18.39 2.06
N TYR A 584 -28.25 17.88 3.12
CA TYR A 584 -26.79 17.71 3.21
C TYR A 584 -26.24 16.81 2.09
N LEU A 585 -26.89 15.68 1.84
CA LEU A 585 -26.47 14.69 0.84
C LEU A 585 -26.71 15.18 -0.60
N LYS A 586 -27.82 15.89 -0.85
CA LYS A 586 -28.09 16.54 -2.16
C LYS A 586 -27.04 17.59 -2.49
N LYS A 587 -26.66 18.43 -1.53
CA LYS A 587 -25.63 19.48 -1.72
C LYS A 587 -24.27 18.89 -2.15
N ARG A 588 -23.97 17.66 -1.74
CA ARG A 588 -22.74 16.92 -2.09
C ARG A 588 -22.90 15.98 -3.29
N ASN A 589 -24.08 15.91 -3.90
CA ASN A 589 -24.41 14.97 -4.99
C ASN A 589 -24.22 13.48 -4.62
N TYR A 590 -24.44 13.10 -3.36
CA TYR A 590 -24.35 11.70 -2.91
C TYR A 590 -25.65 10.90 -3.15
N ILE A 591 -26.78 11.59 -3.35
CA ILE A 591 -28.04 10.96 -3.74
C ILE A 591 -28.29 11.23 -5.22
N VAL A 592 -28.53 10.16 -5.99
CA VAL A 592 -28.94 10.24 -7.40
C VAL A 592 -30.46 10.29 -7.47
N LEU A 593 -31.03 11.46 -7.76
CA LEU A 593 -32.49 11.65 -7.76
C LEU A 593 -33.18 11.08 -9.01
N LYS A 594 -32.46 10.84 -10.10
CA LYS A 594 -32.93 10.12 -11.30
C LYS A 594 -31.77 9.40 -11.99
N PRO A 595 -31.83 8.08 -12.24
CA PRO A 595 -30.89 7.44 -13.15
C PRO A 595 -31.11 7.99 -14.57
N ASN A 596 -30.03 8.26 -15.30
CA ASN A 596 -30.14 8.66 -16.72
C ASN A 596 -30.74 7.48 -17.50
N SER A 597 -31.83 7.75 -18.23
CA SER A 597 -32.57 6.81 -19.08
C SER A 597 -31.82 6.37 -20.36
N GLU A 598 -30.50 6.60 -20.43
CA GLU A 598 -29.67 6.33 -21.61
C GLU A 598 -28.83 5.04 -21.50
N GLU A 599 -29.13 4.15 -20.55
CA GLU A 599 -28.47 2.84 -20.50
C GLU A 599 -28.97 1.95 -21.65
N ARG A 600 -28.16 1.84 -22.72
CA ARG A 600 -28.42 0.90 -23.81
C ARG A 600 -28.06 -0.52 -23.35
N GLN A 601 -29.03 -1.42 -23.27
CA GLN A 601 -28.80 -2.83 -22.91
C GLN A 601 -27.98 -3.53 -24.00
N THR A 602 -26.68 -3.67 -23.77
CA THR A 602 -25.76 -4.41 -24.65
C THR A 602 -25.44 -5.80 -24.09
N TRP A 603 -24.86 -6.68 -24.91
CA TRP A 603 -24.40 -8.00 -24.43
C TRP A 603 -23.34 -7.87 -23.32
N VAL A 604 -22.48 -6.84 -23.38
CA VAL A 604 -21.45 -6.58 -22.37
C VAL A 604 -22.08 -6.17 -21.03
N HIS A 605 -23.18 -5.41 -21.05
CA HIS A 605 -23.96 -5.08 -19.85
C HIS A 605 -24.51 -6.33 -19.17
N ASN A 606 -25.05 -7.27 -19.95
CA ASN A 606 -25.54 -8.55 -19.42
C ASN A 606 -24.40 -9.41 -18.83
N MET A 607 -23.23 -9.39 -19.47
CA MET A 607 -22.03 -10.04 -18.94
C MET A 607 -21.58 -9.44 -17.61
N LEU A 608 -21.54 -8.10 -17.49
CA LEU A 608 -21.18 -7.42 -16.24
C LEU A 608 -22.17 -7.76 -15.12
N LYS A 609 -23.47 -7.78 -15.39
CA LYS A 609 -24.50 -8.20 -14.43
C LYS A 609 -24.31 -9.64 -13.98
N MET A 610 -24.02 -10.54 -14.93
CA MET A 610 -23.76 -11.95 -14.62
C MET A 610 -22.55 -12.12 -13.70
N LEU A 611 -21.41 -11.48 -14.04
CA LEU A 611 -20.20 -11.51 -13.23
C LEU A 611 -20.46 -10.93 -11.83
N ARG A 612 -21.21 -9.83 -11.75
CA ARG A 612 -21.61 -9.23 -10.48
C ARG A 612 -22.40 -10.22 -9.62
N ASN A 613 -23.40 -10.90 -10.20
CA ASN A 613 -24.22 -11.90 -9.50
C ASN A 613 -23.41 -13.10 -8.99
N TYR A 614 -22.32 -13.47 -9.66
CA TYR A 614 -21.40 -14.48 -9.14
C TYR A 614 -20.53 -13.92 -8.01
N SER A 615 -19.98 -12.71 -8.20
CA SER A 615 -19.10 -12.09 -7.21
C SER A 615 -19.80 -11.77 -5.89
N SER A 616 -21.11 -11.45 -5.92
CA SER A 616 -21.90 -11.09 -4.73
C SER A 616 -22.28 -12.29 -3.85
N LYS A 617 -22.10 -13.52 -4.35
CA LYS A 617 -22.33 -14.75 -3.55
C LYS A 617 -21.14 -15.09 -2.65
N LEU A 618 -20.00 -14.47 -2.88
CA LEU A 618 -18.77 -14.68 -2.12
C LEU A 618 -18.51 -13.46 -1.26
N THR A 619 -17.89 -13.65 -0.09
CA THR A 619 -17.27 -12.53 0.63
C THR A 619 -16.07 -12.00 -0.15
N GLY A 620 -15.68 -10.75 0.10
CA GLY A 620 -14.52 -10.13 -0.56
C GLY A 620 -13.23 -10.96 -0.48
N VAL A 621 -12.95 -11.56 0.69
CA VAL A 621 -11.80 -12.47 0.86
C VAL A 621 -11.92 -13.71 -0.01
N GLN A 622 -13.08 -14.38 0.02
CA GLN A 622 -13.33 -15.58 -0.78
C GLN A 622 -13.20 -15.27 -2.29
N PHE A 623 -13.69 -14.12 -2.74
CA PHE A 623 -13.57 -13.69 -4.12
C PHE A 623 -12.10 -13.47 -4.51
N VAL A 624 -11.33 -12.72 -3.71
CA VAL A 624 -9.90 -12.47 -3.97
C VAL A 624 -9.10 -13.79 -3.96
N HIS A 625 -9.38 -14.69 -3.02
CA HIS A 625 -8.75 -16.02 -2.97
C HIS A 625 -9.15 -16.88 -4.17
N ALA A 626 -10.42 -16.90 -4.57
CA ALA A 626 -10.88 -17.64 -5.75
C ALA A 626 -10.20 -17.16 -7.02
N VAL A 627 -10.11 -15.84 -7.24
CA VAL A 627 -9.35 -15.25 -8.35
C VAL A 627 -7.87 -15.61 -8.28
N THR A 628 -7.28 -15.56 -7.08
CA THR A 628 -5.88 -15.95 -6.88
C THR A 628 -5.66 -17.41 -7.23
N VAL A 629 -6.51 -18.31 -6.78
CA VAL A 629 -6.43 -19.74 -7.05
C VAL A 629 -6.62 -20.02 -8.54
N ALA A 630 -7.57 -19.36 -9.19
CA ALA A 630 -7.79 -19.46 -10.63
C ALA A 630 -6.59 -18.97 -11.47
N VAL A 631 -5.80 -18.00 -10.95
CA VAL A 631 -4.55 -17.52 -11.57
C VAL A 631 -3.33 -18.39 -11.18
N TYR A 632 -3.37 -18.93 -9.97
CA TYR A 632 -2.50 -19.92 -9.33
C TYR A 632 -2.31 -21.25 -10.05
N ILE A 633 -3.40 -21.99 -10.08
CA ILE A 633 -3.45 -23.44 -10.29
C ILE A 633 -2.80 -23.86 -11.62
N PRO A 634 -3.11 -23.24 -12.78
CA PRO A 634 -2.55 -23.67 -14.05
C PRO A 634 -1.03 -23.57 -14.12
N ILE A 635 -0.42 -22.63 -13.38
CA ILE A 635 1.03 -22.46 -13.30
C ILE A 635 1.68 -23.69 -12.67
N PHE A 636 1.06 -24.24 -11.62
CA PHE A 636 1.58 -25.41 -10.91
C PHE A 636 1.27 -26.72 -11.65
N LEU A 637 0.13 -26.80 -12.34
CA LEU A 637 -0.31 -28.04 -13.00
C LEU A 637 0.31 -28.27 -14.38
N LEU A 638 0.75 -27.23 -15.09
CA LEU A 638 1.24 -27.36 -16.48
C LEU A 638 2.65 -26.76 -16.70
N PRO A 639 3.67 -27.09 -15.87
CA PRO A 639 4.99 -26.43 -15.95
C PRO A 639 5.66 -26.55 -17.33
N LYS A 640 5.49 -27.69 -18.02
CA LYS A 640 6.12 -27.96 -19.32
C LYS A 640 5.50 -27.20 -20.51
N ALA A 641 4.25 -26.76 -20.41
CA ALA A 641 3.60 -25.98 -21.49
C ALA A 641 4.14 -24.54 -21.58
N PHE A 642 4.86 -24.09 -20.54
CA PHE A 642 5.19 -22.68 -20.34
C PHE A 642 6.69 -22.36 -20.34
N ASP A 643 7.58 -23.36 -20.40
CA ASP A 643 9.01 -23.13 -20.59
C ASP A 643 9.36 -22.69 -22.05
N ASN A 644 8.42 -22.84 -22.99
CA ASN A 644 8.58 -22.54 -24.42
C ASN A 644 7.82 -21.27 -24.90
N ILE A 645 7.20 -20.48 -24.01
CA ILE A 645 6.43 -19.25 -24.31
C ILE A 645 6.93 -18.10 -23.44
#